data_AF-A0A963VAT0-F1
#
_entry.id   AF-A0A963VAT0-F1
#
_cell.length_a   1.000
_cell.length_b   1.000
_cell.length_c   1.000
_cell.angle_alpha   90.00
_cell.angle_beta   90.00
_cell.angle_gamma   90.00
#
_symmetry.space_group_name_H-M   'P 1'
#
loop_
_entity.id
_entity.type
_entity.pdbx_description
1 polymer ?
#
loop_
_entity_poly.entity_id
_entity_poly.type
_entity_poly.pdbx_seq_one_letter_code
_entity_poly.pdbx_strand_id
1 'polypeptide(L)'
;MNKAITDGLVLMPPAFDEGLGVWSSEDGTPGSATYDGAANAALVTADQDFGGCLEMIKTESTQKLRHMGETPILPGCYLRVTARVKAISGNLPSVRIAAWAGTAGNAHLAGVAETGPAVTLTAYGKVETVQAIIGTGARQGVDMAWGAAAIYAHVGLDLTGSNGGVIRIDDIEVEDVTSFFLRNLMDWVDVRDYGAAGDGVTNDAVAFEAADAAAAATGRSLLVSAGTYFLDQDVTLEAPVRFEGTLTMPVNRRLAITRNYTLDAYIDAFGDEEEGFRKAFQALINFTDHDSLDMGGRRVNVTAPIDMQAAVNNKTTFFTRRVVRNGQFEVEDGPAWAPTVVTSLASYSTSNDTTLTGVANIANIAPGSLVEGNGVGREVYVRDVNVGAATLTLSKPLHDAVGTQTFTFTRFKYVLDFSGFSALDKMSLAEVEIQCNGDASGILLPPSGKNFLIRDCAINQPRDRGITSHGDGCQGMEIDRCQFLSAEVSLPAQDRVSILFNTNGNDVKVRECRAVRFRHFGVLGGNNNLLIGNHFFQGDNQSNGVRLAGLVLAGSNLSTAMTGNYVDNCFVEITNEYEADPAFANQFSFGGLTITGNTFVASDVANWFSWIVFKPYGAGHFIEGLTLTGNSFKVFNGSVDRVDKVDTTYAALDNSRMENILVEGNTFRSVGQPIANPVTVEHVQSTSATTWTVDPAAFLPFGGWARNVDAIVAEGMITGNSGERRSDMPYVNVEQGALKQQVTLNWANVSKGRVHVRVRMDNPN
;
A
#
# COMPACT_ATOMS: atom_id res chain seq x y z
N MET A 1 35.31 28.62 -17.27
CA MET A 1 34.65 29.80 -17.86
C MET A 1 33.14 29.67 -17.59
N ASN A 2 32.67 30.21 -16.46
CA ASN A 2 31.24 30.14 -16.09
C ASN A 2 30.52 31.26 -16.86
N LYS A 3 30.25 31.00 -18.14
CA LYS A 3 29.86 32.00 -19.15
C LYS A 3 28.51 32.70 -18.91
N ALA A 4 27.71 32.30 -17.92
CA ALA A 4 26.30 32.75 -17.82
C ALA A 4 26.09 34.02 -16.97
N ILE A 5 26.93 34.30 -15.97
CA ILE A 5 26.75 35.46 -15.06
C ILE A 5 27.56 36.68 -15.52
N THR A 6 28.65 36.45 -16.26
CA THR A 6 29.59 37.48 -16.71
C THR A 6 29.55 37.77 -18.21
N ASP A 7 28.61 37.15 -18.94
CA ASP A 7 28.41 37.43 -20.38
C ASP A 7 28.04 38.90 -20.59
N GLY A 8 28.84 39.62 -21.38
CA GLY A 8 28.65 41.05 -21.64
C GLY A 8 29.16 42.01 -20.56
N LEU A 9 29.78 41.53 -19.47
CA LEU A 9 30.42 42.41 -18.47
C LEU A 9 31.84 42.77 -18.90
N VAL A 10 32.18 44.06 -18.84
CA VAL A 10 33.56 44.54 -19.00
C VAL A 10 34.24 44.50 -17.63
N LEU A 11 34.90 43.39 -17.34
CA LEU A 11 35.63 43.19 -16.07
C LEU A 11 37.06 43.71 -16.15
N MET A 12 37.68 43.61 -17.34
CA MET A 12 39.08 43.94 -17.57
C MET A 12 39.30 45.46 -17.60
N PRO A 13 40.18 46.02 -16.75
CA PRO A 13 40.65 47.40 -16.91
C PRO A 13 41.34 47.62 -18.27
N PRO A 14 41.31 48.84 -18.84
CA PRO A 14 42.07 49.18 -20.04
C PRO A 14 43.57 48.99 -19.82
N ALA A 15 44.31 48.60 -20.86
CA ALA A 15 45.77 48.52 -20.80
C ALA A 15 46.39 49.90 -20.50
N PHE A 16 47.53 49.94 -19.81
CA PHE A 16 48.21 51.19 -19.50
C PHE A 16 48.60 51.97 -20.77
N ASP A 17 48.95 51.27 -21.85
CA ASP A 17 49.30 51.89 -23.14
C ASP A 17 48.12 52.63 -23.81
N GLU A 18 46.88 52.43 -23.35
CA GLU A 18 45.71 53.23 -23.76
C GLU A 18 45.64 54.60 -23.06
N GLY A 19 46.51 54.84 -22.07
CA GLY A 19 46.66 56.11 -21.37
C GLY A 19 46.44 56.03 -19.87
N LEU A 20 47.07 56.94 -19.11
CA LEU A 20 47.00 57.00 -17.65
C LEU A 20 45.83 57.83 -17.10
N GLY A 21 44.97 58.36 -17.99
CA GLY A 21 43.84 59.22 -17.62
C GLY A 21 42.70 58.54 -16.87
N VAL A 22 42.66 57.20 -16.87
CA VAL A 22 41.69 56.37 -16.12
C VAL A 22 42.32 55.63 -14.94
N TRP A 23 43.57 55.96 -14.61
CA TRP A 23 44.35 55.37 -13.54
C TRP A 23 44.60 56.42 -12.46
N SER A 24 43.96 56.24 -11.30
CA SER A 24 43.92 57.19 -10.19
C SER A 24 45.03 56.93 -9.17
N SER A 25 45.60 58.02 -8.64
CA SER A 25 46.50 58.01 -7.48
C SER A 25 45.77 58.00 -6.13
N GLU A 26 44.43 58.07 -6.15
CA GLU A 26 43.52 57.96 -4.99
C GLU A 26 42.66 56.68 -5.09
N ASP A 27 41.38 56.73 -4.66
CA ASP A 27 40.48 55.57 -4.60
C ASP A 27 39.79 55.22 -5.94
N GLY A 28 40.03 55.98 -7.01
CA GLY A 28 39.44 55.73 -8.33
C GLY A 28 38.04 56.30 -8.52
N THR A 29 37.46 56.90 -7.48
CA THR A 29 36.14 57.53 -7.53
C THR A 29 36.09 58.75 -8.45
N PRO A 30 34.89 59.15 -8.95
CA PRO A 30 34.76 60.35 -9.77
C PRO A 30 35.38 61.59 -9.11
N GLY A 31 36.28 62.27 -9.83
CA GLY A 31 36.98 63.47 -9.36
C GLY A 31 38.36 63.22 -8.71
N SER A 32 38.78 61.96 -8.57
CA SER A 32 40.12 61.61 -8.09
C SER A 32 41.23 62.04 -9.06
N ALA A 33 42.41 62.40 -8.50
CA ALA A 33 43.60 62.72 -9.29
C ALA A 33 44.10 61.50 -10.09
N THR A 34 44.49 61.74 -11.35
CA THR A 34 44.94 60.69 -12.28
C THR A 34 46.46 60.72 -12.46
N TYR A 35 47.03 59.62 -12.95
CA TYR A 35 48.45 59.54 -13.28
C TYR A 35 48.81 60.17 -14.63
N ASP A 36 47.83 60.69 -15.38
CA ASP A 36 48.09 61.42 -16.60
C ASP A 36 48.77 62.77 -16.31
N GLY A 37 49.98 62.96 -16.85
CA GLY A 37 50.82 64.12 -16.56
C GLY A 37 51.43 64.15 -15.14
N ALA A 38 51.29 63.09 -14.33
CA ALA A 38 51.88 63.02 -13.01
C ALA A 38 53.42 62.88 -13.11
N ALA A 39 54.17 63.69 -12.34
CA ALA A 39 55.64 63.72 -12.43
C ALA A 39 56.33 62.42 -11.97
N ASN A 40 55.60 61.54 -11.26
CA ASN A 40 56.10 60.29 -10.72
C ASN A 40 55.58 59.05 -11.49
N ALA A 41 54.95 59.22 -12.65
CA ALA A 41 54.46 58.12 -13.47
C ALA A 41 54.74 58.37 -14.97
N ALA A 42 55.10 57.32 -15.70
CA ALA A 42 55.34 57.37 -17.14
C ALA A 42 54.95 56.06 -17.81
N LEU A 43 54.54 56.14 -19.07
CA LEU A 43 54.33 54.96 -19.92
C LEU A 43 55.65 54.48 -20.51
N VAL A 44 55.88 53.18 -20.44
CA VAL A 44 57.00 52.49 -21.07
C VAL A 44 56.44 51.54 -22.11
N THR A 45 56.68 51.84 -23.39
CA THR A 45 56.03 51.17 -24.52
C THR A 45 56.69 49.86 -24.97
N ALA A 46 57.86 49.51 -24.40
CA ALA A 46 58.66 48.36 -24.83
C ALA A 46 59.53 47.79 -23.69
N ASP A 47 58.91 47.50 -22.55
CA ASP A 47 59.55 46.73 -21.49
C ASP A 47 59.77 45.27 -21.92
N GLN A 48 60.90 44.69 -21.54
CA GLN A 48 61.29 43.34 -21.94
C GLN A 48 60.35 42.24 -21.42
N ASP A 49 59.71 42.44 -20.27
CA ASP A 49 58.83 41.45 -19.64
C ASP A 49 57.34 41.76 -19.84
N PHE A 50 56.98 43.05 -19.92
CA PHE A 50 55.59 43.52 -19.94
C PHE A 50 55.14 44.09 -21.29
N GLY A 51 56.04 44.45 -22.20
CA GLY A 51 55.67 45.24 -23.37
C GLY A 51 55.27 46.66 -22.95
N GLY A 52 54.01 47.03 -23.16
CA GLY A 52 53.43 48.29 -22.70
C GLY A 52 53.12 48.26 -21.21
N CYS A 53 53.69 49.16 -20.40
CA CYS A 53 53.51 49.12 -18.95
C CYS A 53 53.66 50.50 -18.28
N LEU A 54 53.20 50.60 -17.04
CA LEU A 54 53.36 51.78 -16.20
C LEU A 54 54.68 51.72 -15.43
N GLU A 55 55.55 52.72 -15.59
CA GLU A 55 56.68 52.97 -14.68
C GLU A 55 56.30 54.05 -13.67
N MET A 56 56.47 53.77 -12.38
CA MET A 56 56.07 54.65 -11.28
C MET A 56 57.19 54.79 -10.24
N ILE A 57 57.42 56.02 -9.79
CA ILE A 57 58.23 56.32 -8.62
C ILE A 57 57.30 56.39 -7.41
N LYS A 58 57.51 55.52 -6.42
CA LYS A 58 56.77 55.54 -5.17
C LYS A 58 57.18 56.77 -4.34
N THR A 59 56.26 57.71 -4.11
CA THR A 59 56.52 58.96 -3.37
C THR A 59 55.76 59.08 -2.06
N GLU A 60 54.69 58.31 -1.89
CA GLU A 60 53.82 58.33 -0.70
C GLU A 60 53.97 57.08 0.16
N SER A 61 53.60 57.14 1.45
CA SER A 61 53.67 55.98 2.36
C SER A 61 52.87 54.77 1.86
N THR A 62 51.67 55.02 1.31
CA THR A 62 50.90 54.07 0.49
C THR A 62 50.61 54.75 -0.84
N GLN A 63 51.27 54.31 -1.90
CA GLN A 63 51.00 54.81 -3.25
C GLN A 63 49.88 53.96 -3.84
N LYS A 64 48.70 54.57 -4.06
CA LYS A 64 47.55 53.88 -4.64
C LYS A 64 47.62 53.93 -6.16
N LEU A 65 47.20 52.85 -6.79
CA LEU A 65 46.88 52.79 -8.21
C LEU A 65 45.51 52.16 -8.33
N ARG A 66 44.53 52.88 -8.86
CA ARG A 66 43.13 52.41 -9.00
C ARG A 66 42.61 52.70 -10.39
N HIS A 67 41.99 51.71 -11.00
CA HIS A 67 41.19 51.91 -12.19
C HIS A 67 39.92 52.68 -11.84
N MET A 68 39.65 53.77 -12.55
CA MET A 68 38.49 54.62 -12.30
C MET A 68 37.18 54.04 -12.83
N GLY A 69 37.23 53.04 -13.71
CA GLY A 69 36.04 52.32 -14.13
C GLY A 69 35.43 51.49 -13.00
N GLU A 70 34.12 51.31 -13.05
CA GLU A 70 33.36 50.52 -12.10
C GLU A 70 33.41 49.05 -12.50
N THR A 71 34.14 48.22 -11.76
CA THR A 71 34.16 46.77 -11.94
C THR A 71 32.95 46.16 -11.21
N PRO A 72 31.95 45.57 -11.90
CA PRO A 72 30.74 45.08 -11.24
C PRO A 72 31.01 43.97 -10.20
N ILE A 73 30.37 44.06 -9.04
CA ILE A 73 30.39 43.03 -7.99
C ILE A 73 28.99 42.42 -7.89
N LEU A 74 28.85 41.15 -8.29
CA LEU A 74 27.57 40.44 -8.35
C LEU A 74 27.50 39.30 -7.33
N PRO A 75 26.35 39.07 -6.66
CA PRO A 75 26.15 37.88 -5.85
C PRO A 75 26.42 36.59 -6.64
N GLY A 76 27.24 35.70 -6.08
CA GLY A 76 27.63 34.44 -6.71
C GLY A 76 28.81 34.54 -7.68
N CYS A 77 29.35 35.74 -7.93
CA CYS A 77 30.56 35.97 -8.73
C CYS A 77 31.78 36.18 -7.84
N TYR A 78 32.92 35.59 -8.21
CA TYR A 78 34.20 35.74 -7.53
C TYR A 78 35.25 36.21 -8.54
N LEU A 79 35.80 37.41 -8.33
CA LEU A 79 36.73 38.06 -9.24
C LEU A 79 38.15 37.98 -8.71
N ARG A 80 39.07 37.41 -9.48
CA ARG A 80 40.50 37.46 -9.19
C ARG A 80 41.11 38.66 -9.89
N VAL A 81 41.73 39.54 -9.12
CA VAL A 81 42.55 40.62 -9.64
C VAL A 81 44.01 40.17 -9.61
N THR A 82 44.73 40.34 -10.70
CA THR A 82 46.15 39.98 -10.86
C THR A 82 46.95 41.19 -11.33
N ALA A 83 48.11 41.44 -10.74
CA ALA A 83 49.08 42.41 -11.24
C ALA A 83 50.48 41.79 -11.27
N ARG A 84 51.24 42.03 -12.34
CA ARG A 84 52.66 41.69 -12.42
C ARG A 84 53.49 42.95 -12.25
N VAL A 85 54.46 42.91 -11.35
CA VAL A 85 55.24 44.08 -10.95
C VAL A 85 56.72 43.75 -10.85
N LYS A 86 57.60 44.70 -11.15
CA LYS A 86 59.03 44.55 -10.89
C LYS A 86 59.64 45.86 -10.42
N ALA A 87 60.58 45.77 -9.49
CA ALA A 87 61.41 46.92 -9.12
C ALA A 87 62.52 47.13 -10.16
N ILE A 88 62.76 48.38 -10.55
CA ILE A 88 63.80 48.75 -11.52
C ILE A 88 65.02 49.33 -10.79
N SER A 89 64.80 50.24 -9.85
CA SER A 89 65.86 50.86 -9.04
C SER A 89 65.29 51.47 -7.76
N GLY A 90 66.16 51.92 -6.84
CA GLY A 90 65.74 52.59 -5.61
C GLY A 90 65.24 51.62 -4.53
N ASN A 91 64.47 52.12 -3.57
CA ASN A 91 63.98 51.29 -2.46
C ASN A 91 62.98 50.21 -2.94
N LEU A 92 62.95 49.05 -2.27
CA LEU A 92 62.09 47.93 -2.63
C LEU A 92 60.79 47.92 -1.79
N PRO A 93 59.64 48.37 -2.32
CA PRO A 93 58.36 48.37 -1.60
C PRO A 93 57.71 46.98 -1.55
N SER A 94 56.59 46.88 -0.83
CA SER A 94 55.66 45.75 -0.94
C SER A 94 54.44 46.13 -1.75
N VAL A 95 53.89 45.17 -2.50
CA VAL A 95 52.75 45.35 -3.39
C VAL A 95 51.60 44.46 -2.94
N ARG A 96 50.38 44.98 -2.91
CA ARG A 96 49.16 44.19 -2.65
C ARG A 96 48.07 44.62 -3.61
N ILE A 97 47.21 43.69 -4.03
CA ILE A 97 45.95 44.09 -4.67
C ILE A 97 45.13 44.88 -3.65
N ALA A 98 44.52 45.97 -4.10
CA ALA A 98 43.65 46.78 -3.28
C ALA A 98 42.54 47.39 -4.14
N ALA A 99 41.36 47.53 -3.57
CA ALA A 99 40.17 47.98 -4.31
C ALA A 99 39.22 48.75 -3.39
N TRP A 100 38.55 49.77 -3.93
CA TRP A 100 37.52 50.53 -3.19
C TRP A 100 36.15 49.91 -3.45
N ALA A 101 35.40 49.61 -2.39
CA ALA A 101 34.10 48.95 -2.47
C ALA A 101 32.94 49.96 -2.56
N GLY A 102 32.20 49.91 -3.66
CA GLY A 102 31.10 50.84 -3.95
C GLY A 102 29.71 50.26 -3.69
N THR A 103 28.80 51.12 -3.23
CA THR A 103 27.37 50.86 -3.06
C THR A 103 26.53 51.81 -3.91
N ALA A 104 25.20 51.71 -3.83
CA ALA A 104 24.30 52.56 -4.60
C ALA A 104 24.56 54.06 -4.34
N GLY A 105 24.53 54.87 -5.40
CA GLY A 105 24.72 56.32 -5.31
C GLY A 105 26.17 56.76 -5.07
N ASN A 106 27.15 55.96 -5.49
CA ASN A 106 28.59 56.22 -5.36
C ASN A 106 29.08 56.32 -3.91
N ALA A 107 28.41 55.63 -2.98
CA ALA A 107 28.77 55.64 -1.57
C ALA A 107 29.74 54.50 -1.22
N HIS A 108 30.74 54.80 -0.37
CA HIS A 108 31.73 53.83 0.12
C HIS A 108 31.09 52.77 1.03
N LEU A 109 31.41 51.51 0.79
CA LEU A 109 31.06 50.42 1.69
C LEU A 109 32.09 50.34 2.83
N ALA A 110 31.80 50.99 3.95
CA ALA A 110 32.66 50.91 5.12
C ALA A 110 32.64 49.54 5.81
N GLY A 111 33.76 49.17 6.45
CA GLY A 111 33.84 47.99 7.31
C GLY A 111 34.19 46.67 6.61
N VAL A 112 34.53 46.71 5.32
CA VAL A 112 35.01 45.54 4.55
C VAL A 112 36.52 45.58 4.34
N ALA A 113 37.15 44.43 4.09
CA ALA A 113 38.57 44.36 3.78
C ALA A 113 38.81 44.79 2.32
N GLU A 114 39.55 45.87 2.11
CA GLU A 114 39.79 46.47 0.78
C GLU A 114 41.18 46.17 0.20
N THR A 115 41.92 45.28 0.87
CA THR A 115 43.30 44.95 0.51
C THR A 115 43.55 43.46 0.67
N GLY A 116 44.18 42.84 -0.33
CA GLY A 116 44.62 41.45 -0.27
C GLY A 116 46.00 41.26 0.39
N PRO A 117 46.55 40.04 0.32
CA PRO A 117 47.89 39.73 0.81
C PRO A 117 48.97 40.58 0.11
N ALA A 118 50.01 40.97 0.87
CA ALA A 118 51.12 41.77 0.35
C ALA A 118 52.33 40.91 -0.03
N VAL A 119 52.97 41.27 -1.15
CA VAL A 119 54.21 40.65 -1.67
C VAL A 119 55.33 41.68 -1.61
N THR A 120 56.40 41.39 -0.87
CA THR A 120 57.59 42.26 -0.79
C THR A 120 58.49 42.06 -2.00
N LEU A 121 58.87 43.15 -2.68
CA LEU A 121 59.84 43.09 -3.77
C LEU A 121 61.24 42.85 -3.18
N THR A 122 61.99 41.91 -3.74
CA THR A 122 63.25 41.43 -3.13
C THR A 122 64.49 41.66 -4.01
N ALA A 123 64.31 41.92 -5.30
CA ALA A 123 65.39 42.15 -6.25
C ALA A 123 64.92 43.03 -7.41
N TYR A 124 65.87 43.71 -8.07
CA TYR A 124 65.58 44.46 -9.29
C TYR A 124 65.44 43.54 -10.50
N GLY A 125 64.55 43.89 -11.42
CA GLY A 125 64.25 43.13 -12.63
C GLY A 125 63.48 41.82 -12.39
N LYS A 126 63.28 41.39 -11.13
CA LYS A 126 62.47 40.23 -10.80
C LYS A 126 60.99 40.59 -10.90
N VAL A 127 60.26 39.91 -11.77
CA VAL A 127 58.81 40.00 -11.87
C VAL A 127 58.17 39.22 -10.72
N GLU A 128 57.36 39.89 -9.92
CA GLU A 128 56.51 39.31 -8.88
C GLU A 128 55.05 39.40 -9.34
N THR A 129 54.25 38.36 -9.06
CA THR A 129 52.81 38.35 -9.32
C THR A 129 52.05 38.50 -8.02
N VAL A 130 51.08 39.41 -7.99
CA VAL A 130 50.25 39.70 -6.82
C VAL A 130 48.80 39.47 -7.18
N GLN A 131 48.06 38.74 -6.34
CA GLN A 131 46.67 38.36 -6.60
C GLN A 131 45.80 38.52 -5.36
N ALA A 132 44.52 38.82 -5.57
CA ALA A 132 43.49 38.70 -4.55
C ALA A 132 42.12 38.39 -5.18
N ILE A 133 41.26 37.69 -4.44
CA ILE A 133 39.90 37.36 -4.85
C ILE A 133 38.89 38.24 -4.09
N ILE A 134 38.06 38.95 -4.85
CA ILE A 134 36.93 39.75 -4.37
C ILE A 134 35.64 38.95 -4.60
N GLY A 135 34.75 38.92 -3.61
CA GLY A 135 33.43 38.30 -3.77
C GLY A 135 32.44 38.74 -2.70
N THR A 136 31.15 38.46 -2.89
CA THR A 136 30.12 38.85 -1.92
C THR A 136 30.06 37.92 -0.70
N GLY A 137 30.39 36.64 -0.86
CA GLY A 137 30.36 35.65 0.24
C GLY A 137 31.74 35.31 0.78
N ALA A 138 31.86 35.21 2.11
CA ALA A 138 33.08 34.69 2.75
C ALA A 138 33.24 33.19 2.43
N ARG A 139 34.28 32.84 1.68
CA ARG A 139 34.69 31.45 1.40
C ARG A 139 36.18 31.33 1.62
N GLN A 140 36.65 30.13 1.95
CA GLN A 140 38.07 29.85 2.03
C GLN A 140 38.75 30.18 0.69
N GLY A 141 39.75 31.06 0.71
CA GLY A 141 40.42 31.56 -0.50
C GLY A 141 39.88 32.88 -1.06
N VAL A 142 38.83 33.45 -0.48
CA VAL A 142 38.38 34.82 -0.81
C VAL A 142 39.06 35.80 0.14
N ASP A 143 39.84 36.73 -0.39
CA ASP A 143 40.60 37.72 0.40
C ASP A 143 39.71 38.89 0.83
N MET A 144 38.81 39.32 -0.05
CA MET A 144 37.99 40.52 0.09
C MET A 144 36.51 40.16 -0.03
N ALA A 145 35.93 39.68 1.08
CA ALA A 145 34.51 39.30 1.18
C ALA A 145 33.64 40.50 1.59
N TRP A 146 32.85 41.03 0.65
CA TRP A 146 32.20 42.34 0.81
C TRP A 146 30.69 42.31 1.08
N GLY A 147 30.05 41.15 1.08
CA GLY A 147 28.60 41.04 1.28
C GLY A 147 27.79 41.50 0.07
N ALA A 148 26.46 41.45 0.19
CA ALA A 148 25.53 41.82 -0.89
C ALA A 148 25.35 43.33 -1.09
N ALA A 149 25.93 44.16 -0.21
CA ALA A 149 25.84 45.62 -0.31
C ALA A 149 26.84 46.20 -1.32
N ALA A 150 27.92 45.49 -1.64
CA ALA A 150 28.85 45.89 -2.69
C ALA A 150 28.25 45.66 -4.07
N ILE A 151 28.24 46.70 -4.90
CA ILE A 151 27.67 46.68 -6.26
C ILE A 151 28.76 46.82 -7.32
N TYR A 152 29.86 47.51 -7.00
CA TYR A 152 31.01 47.67 -7.89
C TYR A 152 32.30 47.91 -7.10
N ALA A 153 33.43 47.86 -7.81
CA ALA A 153 34.76 48.09 -7.27
C ALA A 153 35.57 49.03 -8.17
N HIS A 154 36.36 49.91 -7.57
CA HIS A 154 37.52 50.50 -8.24
C HIS A 154 38.74 49.66 -7.90
N VAL A 155 39.18 48.81 -8.83
CA VAL A 155 40.22 47.80 -8.60
C VAL A 155 41.61 48.35 -8.91
N GLY A 156 42.63 47.85 -8.22
CA GLY A 156 44.01 48.11 -8.57
C GLY A 156 44.98 47.54 -7.54
N LEU A 157 46.01 48.31 -7.19
CA LEU A 157 47.04 47.88 -6.24
C LEU A 157 47.56 49.02 -5.37
N ASP A 158 48.15 48.65 -4.24
CA ASP A 158 48.90 49.57 -3.37
C ASP A 158 50.38 49.20 -3.40
N LEU A 159 51.26 50.21 -3.51
CA LEU A 159 52.67 50.09 -3.12
C LEU A 159 52.84 50.65 -1.70
N THR A 160 53.33 49.82 -0.79
CA THR A 160 53.54 50.14 0.63
C THR A 160 55.01 50.01 1.02
N GLY A 161 55.40 50.50 2.20
CA GLY A 161 56.81 50.48 2.65
C GLY A 161 57.61 51.69 2.19
N SER A 162 58.93 51.54 2.05
CA SER A 162 59.86 52.65 1.79
C SER A 162 59.63 53.37 0.46
N ASN A 163 59.74 54.71 0.46
CA ASN A 163 59.57 55.56 -0.72
C ASN A 163 60.87 55.66 -1.53
N GLY A 164 60.79 56.09 -2.80
CA GLY A 164 61.93 56.29 -3.69
C GLY A 164 62.30 55.07 -4.54
N GLY A 165 61.45 54.05 -4.60
CA GLY A 165 61.56 52.94 -5.55
C GLY A 165 60.92 53.27 -6.90
N VAL A 166 61.59 52.88 -8.00
CA VAL A 166 61.06 52.91 -9.37
C VAL A 166 60.50 51.52 -9.68
N ILE A 167 59.21 51.41 -9.93
CA ILE A 167 58.48 50.15 -10.13
C ILE A 167 57.83 50.15 -11.51
N ARG A 168 57.97 49.05 -12.26
CA ARG A 168 57.16 48.80 -13.45
C ARG A 168 56.01 47.87 -13.11
N ILE A 169 54.83 48.20 -13.61
CA ILE A 169 53.57 47.52 -13.36
C ILE A 169 52.97 47.20 -14.72
N ASP A 170 52.79 45.91 -14.96
CA ASP A 170 52.07 45.37 -16.11
C ASP A 170 50.57 45.55 -15.95
N ASP A 171 49.83 45.48 -17.06
CA ASP A 171 48.37 45.62 -17.08
C ASP A 171 47.69 44.79 -15.98
N ILE A 172 46.70 45.40 -15.31
CA ILE A 172 45.98 44.73 -14.23
C ILE A 172 44.88 43.86 -14.84
N GLU A 173 44.94 42.57 -14.56
CA GLU A 173 43.97 41.60 -15.06
C GLU A 173 42.86 41.35 -14.04
N VAL A 174 41.61 41.30 -14.50
CA VAL A 174 40.45 40.89 -13.68
C VAL A 174 39.72 39.75 -14.36
N GLU A 175 39.63 38.62 -13.66
CA GLU A 175 39.04 37.38 -14.18
C GLU A 175 37.92 36.86 -13.28
N ASP A 176 36.86 36.32 -13.87
CA ASP A 176 35.87 35.54 -13.14
C ASP A 176 36.41 34.13 -12.81
N VAL A 177 36.70 33.93 -11.53
CA VAL A 177 37.20 32.67 -10.96
C VAL A 177 36.14 31.93 -10.14
N THR A 178 34.86 32.23 -10.34
CA THR A 178 33.74 31.53 -9.68
C THR A 178 33.85 30.01 -9.81
N SER A 179 34.46 29.53 -10.90
CA SER A 179 34.73 28.10 -11.11
C SER A 179 35.53 27.42 -10.00
N PHE A 180 36.38 28.16 -9.27
CA PHE A 180 37.15 27.61 -8.15
C PHE A 180 36.27 27.19 -6.97
N PHE A 181 35.06 27.73 -6.89
CA PHE A 181 34.12 27.49 -5.78
C PHE A 181 32.98 26.54 -6.16
N LEU A 182 32.92 26.02 -7.39
CA LEU A 182 31.81 25.19 -7.88
C LEU A 182 31.51 23.98 -6.99
N ARG A 183 32.55 23.26 -6.53
CA ARG A 183 32.34 22.10 -5.64
C ARG A 183 31.75 22.47 -4.28
N ASN A 184 31.99 23.70 -3.83
CA ASN A 184 31.39 24.25 -2.60
C ASN A 184 30.01 24.87 -2.85
N LEU A 185 29.60 25.01 -4.11
CA LEU A 185 28.28 25.51 -4.51
C LEU A 185 27.29 24.39 -4.81
N MET A 186 27.78 23.20 -5.16
CA MET A 186 26.96 22.03 -5.41
C MET A 186 26.43 21.42 -4.11
N ASP A 187 25.13 21.15 -4.09
CA ASP A 187 24.38 20.51 -3.00
C ASP A 187 24.32 18.98 -3.13
N TRP A 188 25.13 18.42 -4.04
CA TRP A 188 25.19 16.99 -4.32
C TRP A 188 26.62 16.43 -4.37
N VAL A 189 26.72 15.11 -4.29
CA VAL A 189 27.93 14.31 -4.48
C VAL A 189 27.64 13.28 -5.57
N ASP A 190 28.43 13.23 -6.64
CA ASP A 190 28.21 12.28 -7.74
C ASP A 190 28.96 10.97 -7.50
N VAL A 191 28.32 9.84 -7.76
CA VAL A 191 28.95 8.51 -7.72
C VAL A 191 30.17 8.39 -8.64
N ARG A 192 30.20 9.15 -9.75
CA ARG A 192 31.34 9.18 -10.68
C ARG A 192 32.59 9.83 -10.07
N ASP A 193 32.43 10.81 -9.19
CA ASP A 193 33.56 11.43 -8.48
C ASP A 193 34.29 10.41 -7.58
N TYR A 194 33.63 9.28 -7.26
CA TYR A 194 34.12 8.20 -6.42
C TYR A 194 34.49 6.94 -7.23
N GLY A 195 34.54 7.05 -8.56
CA GLY A 195 35.06 6.00 -9.44
C GLY A 195 34.02 5.06 -10.03
N ALA A 196 32.72 5.38 -9.94
CA ALA A 196 31.69 4.63 -10.65
C ALA A 196 31.85 4.81 -12.18
N ALA A 197 31.85 3.71 -12.93
CA ALA A 197 32.00 3.71 -14.38
C ALA A 197 30.69 4.06 -15.08
N GLY A 198 29.56 3.50 -14.63
CA GLY A 198 28.26 3.71 -15.26
C GLY A 198 28.13 3.08 -16.66
N ASP A 199 28.85 1.98 -16.91
CA ASP A 199 28.89 1.23 -18.17
C ASP A 199 27.98 -0.02 -18.19
N GLY A 200 27.29 -0.30 -17.08
CA GLY A 200 26.38 -1.43 -16.89
C GLY A 200 27.07 -2.78 -16.65
N VAL A 201 28.41 -2.81 -16.54
CA VAL A 201 29.20 -4.05 -16.44
C VAL A 201 30.16 -4.00 -15.27
N THR A 202 30.83 -2.87 -15.04
CA THR A 202 31.72 -2.65 -13.92
C THR A 202 30.92 -2.62 -12.62
N ASN A 203 31.37 -3.34 -11.59
CA ASN A 203 30.71 -3.30 -10.29
C ASN A 203 30.98 -1.97 -9.59
N ASP A 204 30.01 -1.07 -9.62
CA ASP A 204 30.11 0.31 -9.14
C ASP A 204 29.74 0.47 -7.66
N ALA A 205 29.39 -0.62 -6.97
CA ALA A 205 28.81 -0.54 -5.65
C ALA A 205 29.74 0.02 -4.56
N VAL A 206 31.06 -0.18 -4.68
CA VAL A 206 32.03 0.45 -3.76
C VAL A 206 32.07 1.97 -3.93
N ALA A 207 31.96 2.45 -5.17
CA ALA A 207 31.92 3.87 -5.46
C ALA A 207 30.62 4.52 -4.94
N PHE A 208 29.49 3.80 -5.03
CA PHE A 208 28.21 4.24 -4.47
C PHE A 208 28.28 4.45 -2.95
N GLU A 209 28.75 3.46 -2.20
CA GLU A 209 28.90 3.53 -0.74
C GLU A 209 29.86 4.66 -0.32
N ALA A 210 30.95 4.85 -1.05
CA ALA A 210 31.90 5.92 -0.76
C ALA A 210 31.33 7.32 -1.05
N ALA A 211 30.58 7.47 -2.14
CA ALA A 211 29.90 8.72 -2.49
C ALA A 211 28.76 9.03 -1.52
N ASP A 212 27.98 8.02 -1.12
CA ASP A 212 26.90 8.15 -0.14
C ASP A 212 27.44 8.58 1.23
N ALA A 213 28.49 7.91 1.72
CA ALA A 213 29.13 8.28 2.98
C ALA A 213 29.63 9.74 2.98
N ALA A 214 30.16 10.21 1.84
CA ALA A 214 30.58 11.60 1.70
C ALA A 214 29.40 12.59 1.62
N ALA A 215 28.32 12.21 0.91
CA ALA A 215 27.08 12.99 0.86
C ALA A 215 26.47 13.14 2.25
N ALA A 216 26.32 12.02 2.97
CA ALA A 216 25.79 11.97 4.33
C ALA A 216 26.64 12.81 5.30
N ALA A 217 27.97 12.68 5.26
CA ALA A 217 28.89 13.44 6.11
C ALA A 217 28.85 14.96 5.88
N THR A 218 28.45 15.39 4.68
CA THR A 218 28.37 16.81 4.31
C THR A 218 26.95 17.37 4.27
N GLY A 219 25.93 16.55 4.59
CA GLY A 219 24.52 16.93 4.52
C GLY A 219 24.03 17.21 3.10
N ARG A 220 24.66 16.60 2.09
CA ARG A 220 24.35 16.75 0.67
C ARG A 220 23.52 15.58 0.16
N SER A 221 22.95 15.75 -1.03
CA SER A 221 22.31 14.65 -1.75
C SER A 221 23.33 13.80 -2.51
N LEU A 222 23.02 12.53 -2.72
CA LEU A 222 23.75 11.67 -3.65
C LEU A 222 23.16 11.85 -5.05
N LEU A 223 24.00 12.11 -6.05
CA LEU A 223 23.65 12.13 -7.46
C LEU A 223 24.15 10.87 -8.14
N VAL A 224 23.25 10.13 -8.76
CA VAL A 224 23.60 9.06 -9.68
C VAL A 224 23.46 9.63 -11.08
N SER A 225 24.55 10.20 -11.62
CA SER A 225 24.54 10.86 -12.93
C SER A 225 24.22 9.89 -14.08
N ALA A 226 23.79 10.41 -15.23
CA ALA A 226 23.35 9.60 -16.38
C ALA A 226 24.34 8.48 -16.74
N GLY A 227 23.86 7.23 -16.78
CA GLY A 227 24.62 6.00 -17.02
C GLY A 227 23.83 4.76 -16.60
N THR A 228 24.40 3.57 -16.75
CA THR A 228 23.84 2.33 -16.19
C THR A 228 24.86 1.76 -15.19
N TYR A 229 24.49 1.54 -13.94
CA TYR A 229 25.42 1.15 -12.89
C TYR A 229 25.10 -0.26 -12.40
N PHE A 230 26.05 -1.18 -12.56
CA PHE A 230 25.89 -2.54 -12.08
C PHE A 230 26.36 -2.63 -10.62
N LEU A 231 25.47 -3.07 -9.71
CA LEU A 231 25.80 -3.21 -8.29
C LEU A 231 25.70 -4.68 -7.88
N ASP A 232 26.84 -5.34 -7.65
CA ASP A 232 26.92 -6.73 -7.20
C ASP A 232 27.28 -6.88 -5.71
N GLN A 233 26.61 -6.07 -4.88
CA GLN A 233 26.57 -6.21 -3.42
C GLN A 233 25.33 -5.51 -2.88
N ASP A 234 25.01 -5.76 -1.61
CA ASP A 234 23.99 -4.97 -0.93
C ASP A 234 24.51 -3.54 -0.76
N VAL A 235 23.70 -2.56 -1.12
CA VAL A 235 24.02 -1.13 -1.02
C VAL A 235 22.98 -0.43 -0.16
N THR A 236 23.45 0.37 0.80
CA THR A 236 22.60 1.21 1.65
C THR A 236 22.93 2.66 1.38
N LEU A 237 21.90 3.45 1.06
CA LEU A 237 22.03 4.88 0.81
C LEU A 237 21.43 5.65 1.99
N GLU A 238 22.30 6.31 2.74
CA GLU A 238 21.99 7.12 3.92
C GLU A 238 21.72 8.59 3.58
N ALA A 239 22.24 9.07 2.44
CA ALA A 239 21.94 10.38 1.91
C ALA A 239 20.65 10.36 1.05
N PRO A 240 19.90 11.48 0.95
CA PRO A 240 18.86 11.63 -0.05
C PRO A 240 19.45 11.44 -1.45
N VAL A 241 18.92 10.50 -2.24
CA VAL A 241 19.47 10.19 -3.57
C VAL A 241 18.59 10.71 -4.70
N ARG A 242 19.23 11.19 -5.77
CA ARG A 242 18.60 11.55 -7.04
C ARG A 242 19.22 10.74 -8.18
N PHE A 243 18.39 10.04 -8.93
CA PHE A 243 18.80 9.23 -10.08
C PHE A 243 18.59 9.99 -11.39
N GLU A 244 19.67 10.19 -12.15
CA GLU A 244 19.64 10.54 -13.58
C GLU A 244 20.06 9.34 -14.46
N GLY A 245 20.82 8.41 -13.89
CA GLY A 245 21.11 7.09 -14.45
C GLY A 245 20.29 5.98 -13.82
N THR A 246 20.48 4.74 -14.30
CA THR A 246 19.76 3.54 -13.85
C THR A 246 20.70 2.50 -13.25
N LEU A 247 20.15 1.58 -12.46
CA LEU A 247 20.85 0.50 -11.79
C LEU A 247 20.49 -0.84 -12.43
N THR A 248 21.44 -1.77 -12.39
CA THR A 248 21.18 -3.19 -12.60
C THR A 248 21.75 -3.96 -11.42
N MET A 249 20.92 -4.81 -10.80
CA MET A 249 21.31 -5.57 -9.62
C MET A 249 20.84 -7.01 -9.73
N PRO A 250 21.65 -8.01 -9.36
CA PRO A 250 21.15 -9.37 -9.19
C PRO A 250 20.01 -9.42 -8.16
N VAL A 251 19.09 -10.37 -8.30
CA VAL A 251 17.90 -10.48 -7.42
C VAL A 251 18.31 -10.64 -5.95
N ASN A 252 19.41 -11.34 -5.67
CA ASN A 252 19.95 -11.53 -4.31
C ASN A 252 20.73 -10.34 -3.74
N ARG A 253 20.79 -9.20 -4.44
CA ARG A 253 21.40 -7.96 -3.95
C ARG A 253 20.32 -6.93 -3.62
N ARG A 254 20.45 -6.29 -2.46
CA ARG A 254 19.51 -5.30 -1.95
C ARG A 254 19.99 -3.87 -2.20
N LEU A 255 19.07 -3.01 -2.60
CA LEU A 255 19.22 -1.55 -2.49
C LEU A 255 18.36 -1.08 -1.32
N ALA A 256 18.95 -0.40 -0.33
CA ALA A 256 18.24 0.17 0.81
C ALA A 256 18.38 1.69 0.82
N ILE A 257 17.36 2.40 0.34
CA ILE A 257 17.28 3.87 0.39
C ILE A 257 16.61 4.27 1.72
N THR A 258 17.31 5.01 2.59
CA THR A 258 16.83 5.27 3.99
C THR A 258 16.28 6.67 4.24
N ARG A 259 16.46 7.66 3.34
CA ARG A 259 15.94 9.03 3.55
C ARG A 259 14.79 9.42 2.62
N ASN A 260 14.77 8.89 1.41
CA ASN A 260 13.71 9.04 0.42
C ASN A 260 13.16 7.67 0.01
N TYR A 261 12.77 6.86 1.00
CA TYR A 261 12.17 5.54 0.78
C TYR A 261 10.75 5.67 0.20
N THR A 262 10.66 5.85 -1.11
CA THR A 262 9.40 5.93 -1.88
C THR A 262 9.49 5.01 -3.09
N LEU A 263 8.35 4.55 -3.62
CA LEU A 263 8.35 3.77 -4.85
C LEU A 263 9.00 4.54 -6.01
N ASP A 264 8.74 5.84 -6.14
CA ASP A 264 9.36 6.70 -7.18
C ASP A 264 10.89 6.63 -7.18
N ALA A 265 11.52 6.68 -6.01
CA ALA A 265 12.98 6.61 -5.94
C ALA A 265 13.52 5.27 -6.46
N TYR A 266 12.80 4.17 -6.28
CA TYR A 266 13.17 2.87 -6.84
C TYR A 266 12.84 2.77 -8.33
N ILE A 267 11.71 3.34 -8.78
CA ILE A 267 11.39 3.39 -10.22
C ILE A 267 12.47 4.19 -10.95
N ASP A 268 12.86 5.37 -10.45
CA ASP A 268 13.93 6.17 -11.04
C ASP A 268 15.26 5.42 -11.00
N ALA A 269 15.54 4.67 -9.92
CA ALA A 269 16.75 3.88 -9.80
C ALA A 269 16.84 2.76 -10.85
N PHE A 270 15.74 2.07 -11.17
CA PHE A 270 15.77 0.91 -12.08
C PHE A 270 15.31 1.22 -13.50
N GLY A 271 14.64 2.37 -13.71
CA GLY A 271 14.01 2.72 -14.99
C GLY A 271 12.81 1.85 -15.36
N ASP A 272 12.31 1.04 -14.42
CA ASP A 272 11.24 0.06 -14.62
C ASP A 272 10.34 -0.01 -13.38
N GLU A 273 9.02 0.04 -13.59
CA GLU A 273 8.04 0.13 -12.50
C GLU A 273 7.96 -1.17 -11.70
N GLU A 274 8.03 -2.32 -12.39
CA GLU A 274 7.91 -3.65 -11.82
C GLU A 274 9.14 -4.03 -10.99
N GLU A 275 10.34 -3.80 -11.51
CA GLU A 275 11.60 -4.02 -10.82
C GLU A 275 11.78 -3.02 -9.67
N GLY A 276 11.41 -1.76 -9.89
CA GLY A 276 11.37 -0.74 -8.84
C GLY A 276 10.52 -1.18 -7.65
N PHE A 277 9.30 -1.68 -7.91
CA PHE A 277 8.44 -2.22 -6.86
C PHE A 277 9.06 -3.44 -6.15
N ARG A 278 9.60 -4.42 -6.90
CA ARG A 278 10.22 -5.63 -6.32
C ARG A 278 11.38 -5.26 -5.41
N LYS A 279 12.24 -4.33 -5.81
CA LYS A 279 13.38 -3.87 -5.01
C LYS A 279 12.95 -3.02 -3.82
N ALA A 280 11.95 -2.17 -3.97
CA ALA A 280 11.37 -1.43 -2.85
C ALA A 280 10.77 -2.38 -1.79
N PHE A 281 10.02 -3.39 -2.22
CA PHE A 281 9.47 -4.42 -1.33
C PHE A 281 10.58 -5.29 -0.70
N GLN A 282 11.61 -5.65 -1.46
CA GLN A 282 12.80 -6.34 -0.94
C GLN A 282 13.42 -5.59 0.22
N ALA A 283 13.55 -4.27 0.09
CA ALA A 283 14.07 -3.41 1.12
C ALA A 283 13.13 -3.34 2.35
N LEU A 284 11.81 -3.23 2.14
CA LEU A 284 10.78 -3.20 3.20
C LEU A 284 10.91 -4.37 4.18
N ILE A 285 11.03 -5.58 3.64
CA ILE A 285 11.08 -6.83 4.41
C ILE A 285 12.48 -7.08 4.99
N ASN A 286 13.51 -6.45 4.43
CA ASN A 286 14.89 -6.46 4.94
C ASN A 286 15.25 -5.29 5.86
N PHE A 287 14.27 -4.47 6.26
CA PHE A 287 14.38 -3.28 7.12
C PHE A 287 15.08 -2.09 6.43
N THR A 288 14.33 -1.00 6.21
CA THR A 288 14.78 0.28 5.65
C THR A 288 14.66 1.45 6.64
N ASP A 289 14.66 1.18 7.95
CA ASP A 289 14.18 2.09 9.02
C ASP A 289 12.70 2.55 8.87
N HIS A 290 11.99 2.08 7.85
CA HIS A 290 10.59 2.37 7.58
C HIS A 290 9.70 1.15 7.88
N ASP A 291 8.50 1.41 8.42
CA ASP A 291 7.47 0.38 8.60
C ASP A 291 6.59 0.19 7.36
N SER A 292 6.66 1.12 6.40
CA SER A 292 5.76 1.20 5.25
C SER A 292 6.48 1.65 3.98
N LEU A 293 6.11 1.05 2.85
CA LEU A 293 6.41 1.51 1.50
C LEU A 293 5.25 2.38 1.01
N ASP A 294 5.52 3.67 0.81
CA ASP A 294 4.61 4.59 0.16
C ASP A 294 4.81 4.55 -1.35
N MET A 295 3.76 4.21 -2.09
CA MET A 295 3.76 4.17 -3.54
C MET A 295 3.57 5.56 -4.17
N GLY A 296 3.32 6.62 -3.39
CA GLY A 296 3.30 8.00 -3.88
C GLY A 296 2.15 8.33 -4.85
N GLY A 297 1.08 7.54 -4.86
CA GLY A 297 0.01 7.61 -5.84
C GLY A 297 0.41 7.06 -7.21
N ARG A 298 1.57 6.41 -7.32
CA ARG A 298 2.04 5.82 -8.58
C ARG A 298 1.23 4.60 -8.93
N ARG A 299 1.16 4.40 -10.24
CA ARG A 299 0.69 3.18 -10.86
C ARG A 299 1.91 2.33 -11.23
N VAL A 300 1.80 1.03 -11.00
CA VAL A 300 2.73 0.01 -11.48
C VAL A 300 1.98 -0.82 -12.52
N ASN A 301 2.42 -0.75 -13.77
CA ASN A 301 1.94 -1.67 -14.79
C ASN A 301 2.52 -3.07 -14.53
N VAL A 302 1.67 -4.09 -14.47
CA VAL A 302 2.06 -5.46 -14.10
C VAL A 302 1.80 -6.39 -15.26
N THR A 303 2.86 -7.00 -15.80
CA THR A 303 2.79 -7.87 -16.99
C THR A 303 2.67 -9.36 -16.65
N ALA A 304 2.98 -9.73 -15.41
CA ALA A 304 2.93 -11.10 -14.90
C ALA A 304 2.76 -11.12 -13.37
N PRO A 305 2.35 -12.24 -12.76
CA PRO A 305 2.28 -12.37 -11.30
C PRO A 305 3.56 -11.95 -10.60
N ILE A 306 3.42 -11.17 -9.52
CA ILE A 306 4.55 -10.79 -8.67
C ILE A 306 4.68 -11.83 -7.55
N ASP A 307 5.68 -12.70 -7.64
CA ASP A 307 6.08 -13.55 -6.53
C ASP A 307 6.76 -12.69 -5.46
N MET A 308 6.01 -12.42 -4.40
CA MET A 308 6.42 -11.54 -3.32
C MET A 308 7.57 -12.14 -2.51
N GLN A 309 7.70 -13.47 -2.45
CA GLN A 309 8.84 -14.10 -1.76
C GLN A 309 10.08 -14.12 -2.65
N ALA A 310 9.94 -14.33 -3.95
CA ALA A 310 11.07 -14.25 -4.89
C ALA A 310 11.69 -12.84 -4.92
N ALA A 311 10.87 -11.79 -4.75
CA ALA A 311 11.37 -10.42 -4.54
C ALA A 311 12.24 -10.30 -3.27
N VAL A 312 11.97 -11.14 -2.25
CA VAL A 312 12.70 -11.20 -0.96
C VAL A 312 13.42 -12.55 -0.81
N ASN A 313 14.23 -12.93 -1.81
CA ASN A 313 14.80 -14.27 -1.93
C ASN A 313 15.72 -14.76 -0.78
N ASN A 314 15.96 -13.94 0.25
CA ASN A 314 16.74 -14.28 1.43
C ASN A 314 15.88 -14.59 2.68
N LYS A 315 14.54 -14.53 2.58
CA LYS A 315 13.61 -14.82 3.68
C LYS A 315 12.46 -15.69 3.20
N THR A 316 12.18 -16.75 3.96
CA THR A 316 10.99 -17.59 3.76
C THR A 316 9.89 -17.29 4.78
N THR A 317 10.23 -16.63 5.90
CA THR A 317 9.28 -16.21 6.93
C THR A 317 9.49 -14.76 7.37
N PHE A 318 8.42 -14.06 7.75
CA PHE A 318 8.51 -12.72 8.33
C PHE A 318 7.31 -12.39 9.24
N PHE A 319 7.53 -11.79 10.42
CA PHE A 319 6.50 -11.68 11.48
C PHE A 319 6.27 -10.28 12.06
N THR A 320 6.96 -9.28 11.51
CA THR A 320 6.87 -7.89 11.92
C THR A 320 5.89 -7.15 11.02
N ARG A 321 5.15 -6.17 11.55
CA ARG A 321 4.20 -5.41 10.74
C ARG A 321 4.91 -4.64 9.62
N ARG A 322 4.37 -4.75 8.40
CA ARG A 322 4.79 -3.97 7.21
C ARG A 322 3.59 -3.57 6.38
N VAL A 323 3.69 -2.41 5.73
CA VAL A 323 2.60 -1.84 4.92
C VAL A 323 3.07 -1.49 3.53
N VAL A 324 2.31 -1.86 2.49
CA VAL A 324 2.39 -1.23 1.17
C VAL A 324 1.16 -0.33 1.02
N ARG A 325 1.34 0.93 0.62
CA ARG A 325 0.25 1.91 0.62
C ARG A 325 0.27 2.94 -0.50
N ASN A 326 -0.89 3.56 -0.75
CA ASN A 326 -1.07 4.77 -1.55
C ASN A 326 -0.60 4.61 -3.01
N GLY A 327 -1.22 3.71 -3.77
CA GLY A 327 -0.84 3.47 -5.17
C GLY A 327 -1.78 2.51 -5.89
N GLN A 328 -1.41 2.16 -7.12
CA GLN A 328 -2.20 1.29 -7.98
C GLN A 328 -1.33 0.22 -8.66
N PHE A 329 -1.84 -1.00 -8.76
CA PHE A 329 -1.34 -2.02 -9.68
C PHE A 329 -2.33 -2.14 -10.84
N GLU A 330 -1.86 -1.97 -12.07
CA GLU A 330 -2.67 -2.11 -13.29
C GLU A 330 -2.16 -3.28 -14.12
N VAL A 331 -3.02 -4.27 -14.34
CA VAL A 331 -2.67 -5.46 -15.11
C VAL A 331 -2.64 -5.16 -16.60
N GLU A 332 -1.53 -5.50 -17.25
CA GLU A 332 -1.40 -5.56 -18.71
C GLU A 332 -1.72 -6.98 -19.21
N ASP A 333 -2.53 -7.10 -20.25
CA ASP A 333 -2.97 -8.38 -20.78
C ASP A 333 -1.80 -9.18 -21.37
N GLY A 334 -1.85 -10.51 -21.25
CA GLY A 334 -0.76 -11.34 -21.72
C GLY A 334 -0.86 -12.81 -21.32
N PRO A 335 -0.07 -13.68 -21.96
CA PRO A 335 -0.11 -15.13 -21.72
C PRO A 335 0.34 -15.53 -20.31
N ALA A 336 1.05 -14.65 -19.59
CA ALA A 336 1.50 -14.90 -18.22
C ALA A 336 0.33 -15.06 -17.22
N TRP A 337 -0.84 -14.50 -17.55
CA TRP A 337 -2.06 -14.56 -16.72
C TRP A 337 -2.90 -15.81 -16.92
N ALA A 338 -2.57 -16.66 -17.90
CA ALA A 338 -3.30 -17.91 -18.13
C ALA A 338 -3.18 -18.86 -16.92
N PRO A 339 -4.29 -19.36 -16.36
CA PRO A 339 -4.25 -20.35 -15.29
C PRO A 339 -3.56 -21.63 -15.74
N THR A 340 -2.85 -22.28 -14.83
CA THR A 340 -2.28 -23.61 -15.07
C THR A 340 -3.25 -24.67 -14.57
N VAL A 341 -3.74 -25.54 -15.46
CA VAL A 341 -4.71 -26.59 -15.12
C VAL A 341 -4.05 -27.96 -15.27
N VAL A 342 -4.14 -28.78 -14.22
CA VAL A 342 -3.60 -30.14 -14.19
C VAL A 342 -4.69 -31.10 -13.72
N THR A 343 -4.87 -32.19 -14.44
CA THR A 343 -5.75 -33.28 -14.02
C THR A 343 -4.89 -34.45 -13.56
N SER A 344 -5.16 -34.99 -12.38
CA SER A 344 -4.35 -36.06 -11.80
C SER A 344 -5.19 -37.06 -11.02
N LEU A 345 -4.81 -38.34 -11.12
CA LEU A 345 -5.35 -39.42 -10.31
C LEU A 345 -4.70 -39.36 -8.91
N ALA A 346 -5.51 -39.40 -7.86
CA ALA A 346 -5.03 -39.45 -6.48
C ALA A 346 -6.01 -40.23 -5.57
N SER A 347 -5.51 -40.65 -4.41
CA SER A 347 -6.28 -41.38 -3.41
C SER A 347 -6.51 -40.54 -2.14
N TYR A 348 -7.73 -40.55 -1.63
CA TYR A 348 -8.17 -39.88 -0.40
C TYR A 348 -8.65 -40.90 0.65
N SER A 349 -8.42 -40.59 1.94
CA SER A 349 -8.91 -41.36 3.08
C SER A 349 -9.29 -40.42 4.23
N THR A 350 -10.40 -40.69 4.92
CA THR A 350 -10.80 -39.93 6.13
C THR A 350 -9.85 -40.12 7.30
N SER A 351 -9.01 -41.17 7.29
CA SER A 351 -7.98 -41.37 8.33
C SER A 351 -6.81 -40.38 8.25
N ASN A 352 -6.66 -39.68 7.11
CA ASN A 352 -5.73 -38.58 6.89
C ASN A 352 -6.41 -37.56 5.98
N ASP A 353 -7.45 -36.95 6.54
CA ASP A 353 -8.51 -36.23 5.87
C ASP A 353 -8.09 -34.93 5.15
N THR A 354 -6.84 -34.52 5.28
CA THR A 354 -6.27 -33.36 4.58
C THR A 354 -5.15 -33.75 3.62
N THR A 355 -4.93 -35.04 3.36
CA THR A 355 -3.84 -35.50 2.48
C THR A 355 -4.38 -36.29 1.30
N LEU A 356 -3.93 -35.94 0.09
CA LEU A 356 -4.02 -36.82 -1.07
C LEU A 356 -2.72 -37.61 -1.23
N THR A 357 -2.84 -38.89 -1.55
CA THR A 357 -1.71 -39.82 -1.70
C THR A 357 -1.72 -40.47 -3.08
N GLY A 358 -0.58 -41.01 -3.50
CA GLY A 358 -0.46 -41.66 -4.82
C GLY A 358 -0.75 -40.70 -5.99
N VAL A 359 -0.47 -39.41 -5.80
CA VAL A 359 -0.81 -38.36 -6.76
C VAL A 359 0.04 -38.50 -8.02
N ALA A 360 -0.58 -38.86 -9.15
CA ALA A 360 0.10 -39.01 -10.42
C ALA A 360 0.64 -37.66 -10.93
N ASN A 361 1.85 -37.63 -11.53
CA ASN A 361 2.43 -36.41 -12.10
C ASN A 361 2.45 -35.19 -11.15
N ILE A 362 2.60 -35.45 -9.84
CA ILE A 362 2.50 -34.43 -8.79
C ILE A 362 3.42 -33.21 -8.99
N ALA A 363 4.56 -33.38 -9.67
CA ALA A 363 5.51 -32.30 -9.96
C ALA A 363 4.92 -31.14 -10.79
N ASN A 364 3.77 -31.35 -11.45
CA ASN A 364 3.07 -30.30 -12.20
C ASN A 364 2.02 -29.54 -11.36
N ILE A 365 1.75 -29.97 -10.14
CA ILE A 365 0.75 -29.34 -9.25
C ILE A 365 1.47 -28.39 -8.31
N ALA A 366 1.00 -27.13 -8.25
CA ALA A 366 1.60 -26.09 -7.41
C ALA A 366 0.77 -25.84 -6.13
N PRO A 367 1.40 -25.45 -5.00
CA PRO A 367 0.70 -24.80 -3.90
C PRO A 367 -0.13 -23.60 -4.38
N GLY A 368 -1.30 -23.40 -3.76
CA GLY A 368 -2.27 -22.39 -4.18
C GLY A 368 -3.18 -22.82 -5.34
N SER A 369 -3.08 -24.06 -5.82
CA SER A 369 -4.01 -24.58 -6.84
C SER A 369 -5.37 -24.90 -6.21
N LEU A 370 -6.46 -24.40 -6.79
CA LEU A 370 -7.83 -24.81 -6.46
C LEU A 370 -7.99 -26.30 -6.80
N VAL A 371 -8.63 -27.06 -5.91
CA VAL A 371 -8.92 -28.48 -6.10
C VAL A 371 -10.40 -28.63 -6.46
N GLU A 372 -10.68 -29.41 -7.49
CA GLU A 372 -12.04 -29.77 -7.92
C GLU A 372 -12.12 -31.29 -8.14
N GLY A 373 -13.26 -31.90 -7.79
CA GLY A 373 -13.48 -33.33 -7.89
C GLY A 373 -14.74 -33.77 -7.14
N ASN A 374 -15.08 -35.06 -7.19
CA ASN A 374 -16.19 -35.57 -6.41
C ASN A 374 -15.88 -35.43 -4.91
N GLY A 375 -16.81 -34.84 -4.17
CA GLY A 375 -16.64 -34.66 -2.73
C GLY A 375 -15.79 -33.46 -2.29
N VAL A 376 -15.33 -32.65 -3.25
CA VAL A 376 -14.55 -31.45 -2.93
C VAL A 376 -15.50 -30.29 -2.63
N GLY A 377 -15.39 -29.73 -1.43
CA GLY A 377 -16.10 -28.51 -1.04
C GLY A 377 -15.65 -27.29 -1.85
N ARG A 378 -16.32 -26.14 -1.70
CA ARG A 378 -15.87 -24.91 -2.37
C ARG A 378 -14.50 -24.48 -1.83
N GLU A 379 -13.71 -23.77 -2.64
CA GLU A 379 -12.51 -23.09 -2.16
C GLU A 379 -11.54 -23.97 -1.33
N VAL A 380 -11.42 -25.25 -1.68
CA VAL A 380 -10.39 -26.16 -1.18
C VAL A 380 -9.16 -26.05 -2.07
N TYR A 381 -7.99 -25.83 -1.48
CA TYR A 381 -6.75 -25.59 -2.21
C TYR A 381 -5.65 -26.56 -1.82
N VAL A 382 -4.65 -26.70 -2.69
CA VAL A 382 -3.38 -27.33 -2.36
C VAL A 382 -2.58 -26.40 -1.46
N ARG A 383 -2.33 -26.81 -0.22
CA ARG A 383 -1.52 -26.09 0.76
C ARG A 383 -0.03 -26.36 0.60
N ASP A 384 0.34 -27.63 0.37
CA ASP A 384 1.74 -28.05 0.26
C ASP A 384 1.88 -29.29 -0.64
N VAL A 385 3.05 -29.47 -1.25
CA VAL A 385 3.32 -30.53 -2.23
C VAL A 385 4.62 -31.25 -1.88
N ASN A 386 4.56 -32.57 -1.72
CA ASN A 386 5.73 -33.43 -1.55
C ASN A 386 5.88 -34.38 -2.75
N VAL A 387 6.74 -33.97 -3.69
CA VAL A 387 7.00 -34.73 -4.93
C VAL A 387 7.60 -36.11 -4.64
N GLY A 388 8.53 -36.19 -3.69
CA GLY A 388 9.23 -37.45 -3.37
C GLY A 388 8.33 -38.52 -2.76
N ALA A 389 7.30 -38.11 -2.01
CA ALA A 389 6.31 -39.01 -1.41
C ALA A 389 5.06 -39.24 -2.28
N ALA A 390 4.91 -38.51 -3.39
CA ALA A 390 3.67 -38.45 -4.17
C ALA A 390 2.43 -38.10 -3.33
N THR A 391 2.59 -37.14 -2.41
CA THR A 391 1.53 -36.65 -1.52
C THR A 391 1.39 -35.15 -1.60
N LEU A 392 0.17 -34.64 -1.49
CA LEU A 392 -0.08 -33.21 -1.28
C LEU A 392 -1.02 -32.99 -0.09
N THR A 393 -0.93 -31.82 0.51
CA THR A 393 -1.79 -31.40 1.63
C THR A 393 -2.86 -30.44 1.14
N LEU A 394 -4.09 -30.63 1.58
CA LEU A 394 -5.28 -29.82 1.27
C LEU A 394 -5.50 -28.75 2.36
N SER A 395 -6.16 -27.66 2.00
CA SER A 395 -6.55 -26.61 2.95
C SER A 395 -7.73 -26.99 3.85
N LYS A 396 -8.58 -27.93 3.38
CA LYS A 396 -9.73 -28.47 4.09
C LYS A 396 -9.97 -29.95 3.76
N PRO A 397 -10.65 -30.70 4.64
CA PRO A 397 -11.13 -32.04 4.32
C PRO A 397 -12.16 -32.09 3.20
N LEU A 398 -12.35 -33.29 2.64
CA LEU A 398 -13.28 -33.59 1.56
C LEU A 398 -14.41 -34.49 2.08
N HIS A 399 -15.65 -34.25 1.69
CA HIS A 399 -16.79 -35.11 2.03
C HIS A 399 -16.97 -36.17 0.94
N ASP A 400 -17.35 -37.41 1.26
CA ASP A 400 -17.71 -38.43 0.25
C ASP A 400 -16.69 -38.63 -0.91
N ALA A 401 -15.39 -38.46 -0.60
CA ALA A 401 -14.30 -38.52 -1.59
C ALA A 401 -13.39 -39.74 -1.44
N VAL A 402 -13.70 -40.67 -0.52
CA VAL A 402 -12.85 -41.83 -0.16
C VAL A 402 -12.57 -42.71 -1.37
N GLY A 403 -11.31 -43.12 -1.49
CA GLY A 403 -10.86 -43.97 -2.59
C GLY A 403 -10.03 -43.19 -3.60
N THR A 404 -9.91 -43.74 -4.81
CA THR A 404 -9.07 -43.18 -5.87
C THR A 404 -9.94 -42.58 -6.97
N GLN A 405 -9.70 -41.32 -7.30
CA GLN A 405 -10.43 -40.61 -8.33
C GLN A 405 -9.53 -39.59 -9.03
N THR A 406 -10.07 -38.99 -10.10
CA THR A 406 -9.39 -37.93 -10.83
C THR A 406 -9.80 -36.58 -10.26
N PHE A 407 -8.82 -35.78 -9.86
CA PHE A 407 -8.99 -34.40 -9.41
C PHE A 407 -8.44 -33.43 -10.46
N THR A 408 -9.03 -32.25 -10.51
CA THR A 408 -8.53 -31.11 -11.29
C THR A 408 -7.91 -30.10 -10.33
N PHE A 409 -6.73 -29.61 -10.70
CA PHE A 409 -5.96 -28.63 -9.97
C PHE A 409 -5.77 -27.39 -10.83
N THR A 410 -6.30 -26.26 -10.41
CA THR A 410 -6.23 -25.00 -11.17
C THR A 410 -5.43 -23.95 -10.41
N ARG A 411 -4.26 -23.60 -10.91
CA ARG A 411 -3.44 -22.51 -10.37
C ARG A 411 -3.76 -21.20 -11.08
N PHE A 412 -4.59 -20.38 -10.44
CA PHE A 412 -4.83 -19.00 -10.86
C PHE A 412 -3.56 -18.14 -10.74
N LYS A 413 -3.53 -17.04 -11.47
CA LYS A 413 -2.43 -16.08 -11.54
C LYS A 413 -2.83 -14.80 -10.82
N TYR A 414 -2.05 -14.41 -9.82
CA TYR A 414 -2.39 -13.32 -8.90
C TYR A 414 -1.46 -12.14 -9.11
N VAL A 415 -1.98 -10.90 -9.02
CA VAL A 415 -1.14 -9.70 -9.07
C VAL A 415 -0.09 -9.74 -7.97
N LEU A 416 -0.52 -10.03 -6.73
CA LEU A 416 0.37 -10.20 -5.58
C LEU A 416 0.29 -11.65 -5.06
N ASP A 417 1.36 -12.41 -5.26
CA ASP A 417 1.43 -13.81 -4.86
C ASP A 417 2.39 -13.99 -3.68
N PHE A 418 1.83 -14.23 -2.49
CA PHE A 418 2.60 -14.48 -1.26
C PHE A 418 2.83 -15.97 -0.97
N SER A 419 2.42 -16.88 -1.87
CA SER A 419 2.51 -18.33 -1.62
C SER A 419 3.94 -18.86 -1.54
N GLY A 420 4.94 -18.12 -2.04
CA GLY A 420 6.35 -18.47 -1.89
C GLY A 420 6.88 -18.33 -0.46
N PHE A 421 6.22 -17.55 0.41
CA PHE A 421 6.56 -17.52 1.84
C PHE A 421 6.06 -18.80 2.52
N SER A 422 6.82 -19.35 3.46
CA SER A 422 6.31 -20.42 4.33
C SER A 422 5.42 -19.86 5.45
N ALA A 423 5.66 -18.62 5.90
CA ALA A 423 4.76 -17.90 6.81
C ALA A 423 4.97 -16.38 6.75
N LEU A 424 3.89 -15.58 6.78
CA LEU A 424 3.98 -14.11 6.83
C LEU A 424 2.89 -13.52 7.74
N ASP A 425 3.29 -12.83 8.81
CA ASP A 425 2.37 -12.14 9.71
C ASP A 425 2.34 -10.63 9.47
N LYS A 426 1.20 -10.00 9.78
CA LYS A 426 1.03 -8.54 9.92
C LYS A 426 1.42 -7.75 8.67
N MET A 427 1.29 -8.35 7.49
CA MET A 427 1.37 -7.63 6.23
C MET A 427 0.09 -6.83 6.01
N SER A 428 0.21 -5.59 5.55
CA SER A 428 -0.92 -4.70 5.32
C SER A 428 -0.88 -4.07 3.93
N LEU A 429 -2.02 -4.05 3.25
CA LEU A 429 -2.27 -3.19 2.09
C LEU A 429 -3.22 -2.08 2.52
N ALA A 430 -2.89 -0.84 2.18
CA ALA A 430 -3.65 0.33 2.59
C ALA A 430 -3.76 1.35 1.47
N GLU A 431 -4.97 1.78 1.10
CA GLU A 431 -5.13 2.81 0.05
C GLU A 431 -4.46 2.37 -1.27
N VAL A 432 -4.60 1.08 -1.58
CA VAL A 432 -4.09 0.47 -2.81
C VAL A 432 -5.25 0.05 -3.68
N GLU A 433 -5.15 0.33 -4.98
CA GLU A 433 -6.06 -0.20 -5.99
C GLU A 433 -5.38 -1.29 -6.82
N ILE A 434 -6.03 -2.45 -6.96
CA ILE A 434 -5.60 -3.52 -7.84
C ILE A 434 -6.59 -3.61 -8.99
N GLN A 435 -6.20 -3.11 -10.16
CA GLN A 435 -6.95 -3.20 -11.41
C GLN A 435 -6.56 -4.49 -12.14
N CYS A 436 -7.36 -5.54 -11.94
CA CYS A 436 -7.09 -6.86 -12.52
C CYS A 436 -7.53 -6.98 -13.99
N ASN A 437 -8.33 -6.03 -14.48
CA ASN A 437 -8.80 -5.90 -15.88
C ASN A 437 -9.49 -7.13 -16.50
N GLY A 438 -9.91 -8.10 -15.68
CA GLY A 438 -10.51 -9.37 -16.13
C GLY A 438 -9.48 -10.43 -16.51
N ASP A 439 -8.19 -10.15 -16.38
CA ASP A 439 -7.10 -11.04 -16.79
C ASP A 439 -6.47 -11.80 -15.61
N ALA A 440 -6.34 -11.14 -14.45
CA ALA A 440 -5.69 -11.67 -13.26
C ALA A 440 -6.64 -11.87 -12.08
N SER A 441 -6.20 -12.66 -11.10
CA SER A 441 -6.73 -12.62 -9.72
C SER A 441 -5.96 -11.58 -8.89
N GLY A 442 -6.54 -11.13 -7.78
CA GLY A 442 -5.95 -10.08 -6.94
C GLY A 442 -4.76 -10.55 -6.10
N ILE A 443 -5.06 -11.16 -4.95
CA ILE A 443 -4.06 -11.51 -3.93
C ILE A 443 -4.14 -13.00 -3.59
N LEU A 444 -3.00 -13.69 -3.57
CA LEU A 444 -2.87 -15.00 -2.93
C LEU A 444 -2.09 -14.84 -1.62
N LEU A 445 -2.74 -15.16 -0.50
CA LEU A 445 -2.15 -15.10 0.83
C LEU A 445 -1.06 -16.17 1.03
N PRO A 446 -0.12 -15.99 1.98
CA PRO A 446 0.82 -17.03 2.37
C PRO A 446 0.08 -18.28 2.89
N PRO A 447 0.69 -19.49 2.82
CA PRO A 447 0.11 -20.73 3.33
C PRO A 447 -0.09 -20.72 4.85
N SER A 448 0.68 -19.89 5.57
CA SER A 448 0.61 -19.72 7.03
C SER A 448 0.94 -18.28 7.41
N GLY A 449 0.49 -17.87 8.58
CA GLY A 449 0.67 -16.51 9.09
C GLY A 449 -0.60 -15.98 9.75
N LYS A 450 -0.54 -14.76 10.27
CA LYS A 450 -1.65 -14.11 10.99
C LYS A 450 -1.77 -12.63 10.69
N ASN A 451 -2.99 -12.12 10.83
CA ASN A 451 -3.31 -10.69 10.82
C ASN A 451 -2.91 -9.99 9.51
N PHE A 452 -3.17 -10.62 8.37
CA PHE A 452 -3.11 -9.92 7.08
C PHE A 452 -4.23 -8.87 7.04
N LEU A 453 -3.90 -7.62 6.70
CA LEU A 453 -4.84 -6.51 6.70
C LEU A 453 -4.97 -5.91 5.30
N ILE A 454 -6.21 -5.77 4.84
CA ILE A 454 -6.55 -5.00 3.64
C ILE A 454 -7.49 -3.89 4.10
N ARG A 455 -7.06 -2.63 3.98
CA ARG A 455 -7.88 -1.48 4.39
C ARG A 455 -7.94 -0.40 3.33
N ASP A 456 -9.10 0.24 3.17
CA ASP A 456 -9.26 1.39 2.28
C ASP A 456 -8.79 1.09 0.83
N CYS A 457 -8.86 -0.16 0.40
CA CYS A 457 -8.36 -0.63 -0.90
C CYS A 457 -9.50 -0.86 -1.88
N ALA A 458 -9.16 -0.97 -3.16
CA ALA A 458 -10.05 -1.45 -4.21
C ALA A 458 -9.45 -2.65 -4.94
N ILE A 459 -10.25 -3.70 -5.19
CA ILE A 459 -9.88 -4.78 -6.13
C ILE A 459 -10.94 -4.85 -7.21
N ASN A 460 -10.54 -4.48 -8.41
CA ASN A 460 -11.42 -4.28 -9.55
C ASN A 460 -11.19 -5.34 -10.60
N GLN A 461 -12.30 -5.85 -11.11
CA GLN A 461 -12.41 -6.81 -12.20
C GLN A 461 -11.47 -8.02 -12.07
N PRO A 462 -11.40 -8.71 -10.91
CA PRO A 462 -10.65 -9.96 -10.86
C PRO A 462 -11.30 -10.98 -11.80
N ARG A 463 -10.46 -11.74 -12.52
CA ARG A 463 -10.87 -12.83 -13.38
C ARG A 463 -11.55 -13.95 -12.59
N ASP A 464 -10.84 -14.45 -11.58
CA ASP A 464 -11.27 -15.63 -10.82
C ASP A 464 -11.40 -15.33 -9.32
N ARG A 465 -10.39 -14.74 -8.68
CA ARG A 465 -10.36 -14.53 -7.23
C ARG A 465 -9.91 -13.12 -6.84
N GLY A 466 -10.59 -12.52 -5.86
CA GLY A 466 -10.14 -11.27 -5.25
C GLY A 466 -8.99 -11.51 -4.27
N ILE A 467 -9.25 -12.25 -3.19
CA ILE A 467 -8.30 -12.60 -2.13
C ILE A 467 -8.44 -14.09 -1.83
N THR A 468 -7.40 -14.86 -2.12
CA THR A 468 -7.39 -16.30 -1.87
C THR A 468 -6.55 -16.66 -0.66
N SER A 469 -7.12 -17.47 0.22
CA SER A 469 -6.40 -18.22 1.24
C SER A 469 -6.30 -19.69 0.84
N HIS A 470 -5.08 -20.18 0.61
CA HIS A 470 -4.81 -21.60 0.29
C HIS A 470 -4.32 -22.41 1.51
N GLY A 471 -4.28 -21.77 2.67
CA GLY A 471 -3.89 -22.35 3.95
C GLY A 471 -4.37 -21.46 5.09
N ASP A 472 -3.60 -21.36 6.17
CA ASP A 472 -4.02 -20.69 7.40
C ASP A 472 -3.52 -19.23 7.52
N GLY A 473 -2.86 -18.69 6.48
CA GLY A 473 -2.38 -17.30 6.45
C GLY A 473 -3.45 -16.22 6.61
N CYS A 474 -4.72 -16.59 6.45
CA CYS A 474 -5.89 -15.75 6.70
C CYS A 474 -6.32 -15.69 8.18
N GLN A 475 -5.65 -16.38 9.11
CA GLN A 475 -6.00 -16.35 10.53
C GLN A 475 -5.96 -14.90 11.06
N GLY A 476 -7.07 -14.43 11.63
CA GLY A 476 -7.21 -13.05 12.11
C GLY A 476 -7.17 -11.99 10.99
N MET A 477 -7.43 -12.37 9.73
CA MET A 477 -7.44 -11.44 8.60
C MET A 477 -8.49 -10.35 8.79
N GLU A 478 -8.14 -9.13 8.39
CA GLU A 478 -9.06 -7.99 8.40
C GLU A 478 -9.22 -7.41 6.99
N ILE A 479 -10.47 -7.24 6.55
CA ILE A 479 -10.85 -6.54 5.31
C ILE A 479 -11.76 -5.37 5.71
N ASP A 480 -11.29 -4.14 5.55
CA ASP A 480 -11.91 -2.97 6.17
C ASP A 480 -12.07 -1.82 5.17
N ARG A 481 -13.29 -1.26 5.03
CA ARG A 481 -13.60 -0.10 4.16
C ARG A 481 -13.15 -0.26 2.70
N CYS A 482 -13.24 -1.47 2.14
CA CYS A 482 -12.78 -1.76 0.78
C CYS A 482 -13.92 -1.73 -0.26
N GLN A 483 -13.55 -1.49 -1.52
CA GLN A 483 -14.45 -1.56 -2.68
C GLN A 483 -14.07 -2.72 -3.60
N PHE A 484 -15.06 -3.47 -4.06
CA PHE A 484 -14.84 -4.62 -4.92
C PHE A 484 -15.84 -4.66 -6.08
N LEU A 485 -15.33 -4.80 -7.29
CA LEU A 485 -16.12 -4.87 -8.51
C LEU A 485 -15.74 -6.11 -9.30
N SER A 486 -16.67 -7.03 -9.54
CA SER A 486 -16.41 -8.20 -10.40
C SER A 486 -16.23 -7.78 -11.87
N ALA A 487 -15.47 -8.56 -12.65
CA ALA A 487 -15.41 -8.43 -14.11
C ALA A 487 -16.74 -8.85 -14.78
N GLU A 488 -17.61 -9.54 -14.05
CA GLU A 488 -18.75 -10.28 -14.57
C GLU A 488 -20.08 -9.54 -14.37
N VAL A 489 -20.02 -8.20 -14.29
CA VAL A 489 -21.19 -7.37 -13.98
C VAL A 489 -22.36 -7.60 -14.92
N SER A 490 -22.13 -7.93 -16.19
CA SER A 490 -23.19 -8.18 -17.18
C SER A 490 -23.73 -9.61 -17.16
N LEU A 491 -23.06 -10.54 -16.46
CA LEU A 491 -23.44 -11.95 -16.47
C LEU A 491 -24.59 -12.25 -15.49
N PRO A 492 -25.45 -13.22 -15.83
CA PRO A 492 -26.36 -13.85 -14.87
C PRO A 492 -25.62 -14.43 -13.67
N ALA A 493 -26.22 -14.41 -12.49
CA ALA A 493 -25.56 -14.85 -11.25
C ALA A 493 -25.02 -16.29 -11.33
N GLN A 494 -25.75 -17.21 -11.97
CA GLN A 494 -25.34 -18.62 -12.10
C GLN A 494 -24.11 -18.85 -13.00
N ASP A 495 -23.85 -17.93 -13.93
CA ASP A 495 -22.75 -18.05 -14.92
C ASP A 495 -21.44 -17.42 -14.42
N ARG A 496 -21.49 -16.68 -13.31
CA ARG A 496 -20.33 -16.05 -12.68
C ARG A 496 -19.41 -17.08 -12.05
N VAL A 497 -18.10 -16.86 -12.12
CA VAL A 497 -17.07 -17.69 -11.49
C VAL A 497 -16.26 -16.95 -10.42
N SER A 498 -16.31 -15.62 -10.41
CA SER A 498 -15.48 -14.81 -9.52
C SER A 498 -15.92 -14.92 -8.05
N ILE A 499 -14.97 -15.22 -7.17
CA ILE A 499 -15.18 -15.24 -5.71
C ILE A 499 -14.32 -14.14 -5.09
N LEU A 500 -14.94 -13.27 -4.30
CA LEU A 500 -14.21 -12.14 -3.73
C LEU A 500 -13.16 -12.61 -2.72
N PHE A 501 -13.55 -13.38 -1.70
CA PHE A 501 -12.57 -13.94 -0.77
C PHE A 501 -12.97 -15.31 -0.22
N ASN A 502 -11.96 -16.08 0.21
CA ASN A 502 -12.17 -17.27 1.03
C ASN A 502 -11.29 -17.27 2.27
N THR A 503 -11.64 -18.10 3.26
CA THR A 503 -10.86 -18.28 4.48
C THR A 503 -10.78 -19.77 4.86
N ASN A 504 -9.64 -20.19 5.43
CA ASN A 504 -9.50 -21.47 6.12
C ASN A 504 -9.34 -21.31 7.64
N GLY A 505 -8.67 -20.23 8.07
CA GLY A 505 -8.43 -19.89 9.46
C GLY A 505 -9.56 -19.07 10.09
N ASN A 506 -9.48 -18.90 11.40
CA ASN A 506 -10.51 -18.29 12.25
C ASN A 506 -10.31 -16.79 12.43
N ASP A 507 -11.26 -16.17 13.13
CA ASP A 507 -11.19 -14.80 13.68
C ASP A 507 -11.13 -13.70 12.60
N VAL A 508 -11.72 -13.95 11.42
CA VAL A 508 -11.71 -12.99 10.32
C VAL A 508 -12.72 -11.87 10.57
N LYS A 509 -12.32 -10.63 10.28
CA LYS A 509 -13.20 -9.45 10.34
C LYS A 509 -13.35 -8.84 8.97
N VAL A 510 -14.58 -8.72 8.49
CA VAL A 510 -14.91 -8.03 7.24
C VAL A 510 -15.90 -6.92 7.54
N ARG A 511 -15.48 -5.68 7.30
CA ARG A 511 -16.15 -4.49 7.83
C ARG A 511 -16.26 -3.41 6.78
N GLU A 512 -17.45 -2.78 6.70
CA GLU A 512 -17.70 -1.57 5.90
C GLU A 512 -17.30 -1.70 4.43
N CYS A 513 -17.30 -2.92 3.88
CA CYS A 513 -16.91 -3.17 2.49
C CYS A 513 -18.12 -3.12 1.55
N ARG A 514 -17.88 -2.81 0.28
CA ARG A 514 -18.89 -2.93 -0.78
C ARG A 514 -18.42 -3.88 -1.87
N ALA A 515 -19.23 -4.89 -2.20
CA ALA A 515 -18.93 -5.89 -3.22
C ALA A 515 -20.04 -6.00 -4.26
N VAL A 516 -19.65 -5.87 -5.53
CA VAL A 516 -20.58 -5.78 -6.65
C VAL A 516 -20.47 -7.02 -7.54
N ARG A 517 -21.55 -7.81 -7.60
CA ARG A 517 -21.79 -8.85 -8.61
C ARG A 517 -20.74 -9.96 -8.69
N PHE A 518 -20.23 -10.41 -7.56
CA PHE A 518 -19.43 -11.64 -7.46
C PHE A 518 -20.34 -12.88 -7.44
N ARG A 519 -19.83 -14.06 -7.85
CA ARG A 519 -20.51 -15.36 -7.64
C ARG A 519 -20.72 -15.63 -6.15
N HIS A 520 -19.68 -15.36 -5.35
CA HIS A 520 -19.72 -15.37 -3.89
C HIS A 520 -18.98 -14.14 -3.36
N PHE A 521 -19.61 -13.42 -2.42
CA PHE A 521 -18.96 -12.40 -1.60
C PHE A 521 -17.88 -13.02 -0.70
N GLY A 522 -18.17 -14.16 -0.09
CA GLY A 522 -17.21 -14.84 0.77
C GLY A 522 -17.51 -16.32 0.96
N VAL A 523 -16.46 -17.14 1.03
CA VAL A 523 -16.53 -18.55 1.45
C VAL A 523 -15.66 -18.75 2.69
N LEU A 524 -16.29 -18.85 3.87
CA LEU A 524 -15.59 -18.89 5.14
C LEU A 524 -15.55 -20.32 5.67
N GLY A 525 -14.34 -20.88 5.76
CA GLY A 525 -14.10 -22.20 6.33
C GLY A 525 -13.56 -22.21 7.76
N GLY A 526 -13.26 -21.05 8.32
CA GLY A 526 -12.95 -20.89 9.74
C GLY A 526 -14.11 -20.27 10.52
N ASN A 527 -14.02 -20.31 11.84
CA ASN A 527 -15.04 -19.85 12.80
C ASN A 527 -14.63 -18.53 13.48
N ASN A 528 -15.50 -18.01 14.36
CA ASN A 528 -15.33 -16.78 15.15
C ASN A 528 -15.27 -15.48 14.32
N ASN A 529 -15.99 -15.42 13.20
CA ASN A 529 -15.86 -14.31 12.27
C ASN A 529 -16.82 -13.15 12.62
N LEU A 530 -16.44 -11.94 12.21
CA LEU A 530 -17.27 -10.74 12.31
C LEU A 530 -17.51 -10.13 10.93
N LEU A 531 -18.78 -10.05 10.55
CA LEU A 531 -19.25 -9.47 9.28
C LEU A 531 -20.11 -8.25 9.60
N ILE A 532 -19.57 -7.04 9.46
CA ILE A 532 -20.19 -5.82 9.99
C ILE A 532 -20.33 -4.75 8.91
N GLY A 533 -21.55 -4.25 8.69
CA GLY A 533 -21.78 -3.06 7.86
C GLY A 533 -21.39 -3.23 6.39
N ASN A 534 -21.29 -4.46 5.88
CA ASN A 534 -20.93 -4.71 4.49
C ASN A 534 -22.13 -4.55 3.57
N HIS A 535 -21.89 -4.22 2.31
CA HIS A 535 -22.88 -4.13 1.27
C HIS A 535 -22.48 -5.03 0.09
N PHE A 536 -23.07 -6.22 0.00
CA PHE A 536 -22.79 -7.14 -1.09
C PHE A 536 -24.06 -7.58 -1.80
N PHE A 537 -24.01 -7.53 -3.14
CA PHE A 537 -25.21 -7.76 -3.94
C PHE A 537 -24.89 -8.48 -5.26
N GLN A 538 -25.78 -9.42 -5.61
CA GLN A 538 -25.63 -10.30 -6.77
C GLN A 538 -26.66 -10.08 -7.86
N GLY A 539 -27.47 -9.02 -7.78
CA GLY A 539 -28.51 -8.73 -8.76
C GLY A 539 -28.03 -8.81 -10.22
N ASP A 540 -28.91 -9.28 -11.08
CA ASP A 540 -28.75 -9.38 -12.54
C ASP A 540 -30.07 -9.01 -13.23
N ASN A 541 -30.11 -9.13 -14.56
CA ASN A 541 -31.28 -8.77 -15.37
C ASN A 541 -32.20 -9.97 -15.66
N GLN A 542 -32.06 -11.09 -14.94
CA GLN A 542 -32.87 -12.28 -15.19
C GLN A 542 -34.22 -12.18 -14.47
N SER A 543 -35.30 -12.57 -15.16
CA SER A 543 -36.63 -12.72 -14.56
C SER A 543 -36.72 -14.04 -13.81
N ASN A 544 -37.18 -14.00 -12.56
CA ASN A 544 -37.16 -15.15 -11.65
C ASN A 544 -35.78 -15.82 -11.59
N GLY A 545 -34.72 -15.00 -11.60
CA GLY A 545 -33.35 -15.46 -11.73
C GLY A 545 -32.96 -16.39 -10.59
N VAL A 546 -32.18 -17.42 -10.93
CA VAL A 546 -31.58 -18.32 -9.94
C VAL A 546 -30.54 -17.53 -9.16
N ARG A 547 -30.65 -17.54 -7.82
CA ARG A 547 -29.67 -16.90 -6.93
C ARG A 547 -28.78 -17.96 -6.31
N LEU A 548 -27.55 -17.55 -6.02
CA LEU A 548 -26.54 -18.37 -5.36
C LEU A 548 -26.30 -17.85 -3.93
N ALA A 549 -25.48 -18.59 -3.18
CA ALA A 549 -24.99 -18.10 -1.92
C ALA A 549 -24.18 -16.82 -2.16
N GLY A 550 -24.51 -15.73 -1.48
CA GLY A 550 -23.64 -14.58 -1.36
C GLY A 550 -22.49 -14.89 -0.41
N LEU A 551 -22.85 -15.48 0.73
CA LEU A 551 -21.94 -15.84 1.78
C LEU A 551 -22.12 -17.31 2.12
N VAL A 552 -21.01 -18.04 2.18
CA VAL A 552 -20.97 -19.43 2.62
C VAL A 552 -20.23 -19.50 3.95
N LEU A 553 -20.88 -20.08 4.96
CA LEU A 553 -20.30 -20.40 6.25
C LEU A 553 -20.15 -21.93 6.32
N ALA A 554 -18.97 -22.41 5.91
CA ALA A 554 -18.67 -23.83 5.73
C ALA A 554 -18.01 -24.40 7.00
N GLY A 555 -18.74 -24.40 8.11
CA GLY A 555 -18.31 -24.93 9.39
C GLY A 555 -19.48 -25.24 10.32
N SER A 556 -19.24 -26.14 11.28
CA SER A 556 -20.09 -26.37 12.45
C SER A 556 -19.68 -25.43 13.59
N ASN A 557 -20.63 -25.10 14.48
CA ASN A 557 -20.48 -24.16 15.60
C ASN A 557 -19.62 -22.90 15.29
N LEU A 558 -20.20 -22.02 14.47
CA LEU A 558 -19.53 -20.92 13.80
C LEU A 558 -19.04 -19.83 14.74
N SER A 559 -19.71 -19.59 15.87
CA SER A 559 -19.46 -18.44 16.77
C SER A 559 -19.31 -17.11 15.99
N THR A 560 -20.12 -16.92 14.95
CA THR A 560 -20.00 -15.85 13.94
C THR A 560 -21.14 -14.86 14.07
N ALA A 561 -20.84 -13.57 13.90
CA ALA A 561 -21.82 -12.49 13.93
C ALA A 561 -21.90 -11.72 12.61
N MET A 562 -23.14 -11.55 12.12
CA MET A 562 -23.51 -10.72 10.98
C MET A 562 -24.37 -9.54 11.45
N THR A 563 -23.79 -8.34 11.44
CA THR A 563 -24.42 -7.14 12.00
C THR A 563 -24.51 -6.01 10.99
N GLY A 564 -25.72 -5.51 10.72
CA GLY A 564 -25.92 -4.29 9.94
C GLY A 564 -25.50 -4.37 8.46
N ASN A 565 -25.46 -5.56 7.87
CA ASN A 565 -25.09 -5.74 6.46
C ASN A 565 -26.28 -5.50 5.52
N TYR A 566 -25.99 -5.11 4.28
CA TYR A 566 -26.91 -5.09 3.16
C TYR A 566 -26.60 -6.28 2.23
N VAL A 567 -27.58 -7.19 2.12
CA VAL A 567 -27.47 -8.45 1.38
C VAL A 567 -28.55 -8.46 0.30
N ASP A 568 -28.15 -8.44 -0.96
CA ASP A 568 -29.10 -8.29 -2.07
C ASP A 568 -28.95 -9.36 -3.16
N ASN A 569 -30.08 -9.95 -3.55
CA ASN A 569 -30.22 -10.98 -4.57
C ASN A 569 -29.32 -12.22 -4.34
N CYS A 570 -29.02 -12.55 -3.09
CA CYS A 570 -28.25 -13.75 -2.73
C CYS A 570 -28.60 -14.23 -1.32
N PHE A 571 -28.20 -15.45 -0.99
CA PHE A 571 -28.49 -16.05 0.32
C PHE A 571 -27.23 -16.29 1.16
N VAL A 572 -27.41 -16.41 2.47
CA VAL A 572 -26.41 -16.91 3.41
C VAL A 572 -26.62 -18.40 3.55
N GLU A 573 -25.60 -19.17 3.20
CA GLU A 573 -25.60 -20.62 3.32
C GLU A 573 -24.74 -21.07 4.50
N ILE A 574 -25.30 -21.91 5.36
CA ILE A 574 -24.61 -22.58 6.45
C ILE A 574 -24.48 -24.05 6.08
N THR A 575 -23.27 -24.57 6.06
CA THR A 575 -22.96 -25.92 5.58
C THR A 575 -21.79 -26.53 6.36
N ASN A 576 -21.65 -27.86 6.32
CA ASN A 576 -20.51 -28.60 6.86
C ASN A 576 -19.74 -29.36 5.77
N GLU A 577 -19.65 -28.77 4.57
CA GLU A 577 -19.02 -29.41 3.40
C GLU A 577 -17.50 -29.68 3.51
N TYR A 578 -16.87 -29.20 4.59
CA TYR A 578 -15.46 -29.45 4.95
C TYR A 578 -15.29 -30.52 6.04
N GLU A 579 -16.33 -31.31 6.33
CA GLU A 579 -16.24 -32.47 7.22
C GLU A 579 -16.00 -33.75 6.42
N ALA A 580 -14.97 -34.52 6.78
CA ALA A 580 -14.66 -35.80 6.13
C ALA A 580 -15.75 -36.85 6.36
N ASP A 581 -16.33 -36.83 7.57
CA ASP A 581 -17.46 -37.65 8.00
C ASP A 581 -18.62 -36.71 8.38
N PRO A 582 -19.43 -36.22 7.42
CA PRO A 582 -20.35 -35.10 7.62
C PRO A 582 -21.64 -35.45 8.38
N ALA A 583 -21.83 -36.73 8.75
CA ALA A 583 -22.96 -37.14 9.58
C ALA A 583 -22.67 -36.85 11.06
N PHE A 584 -23.66 -36.32 11.77
CA PHE A 584 -23.50 -35.93 13.16
C PHE A 584 -23.17 -37.14 14.05
N ALA A 585 -22.08 -37.04 14.80
CA ALA A 585 -21.67 -38.00 15.81
C ALA A 585 -21.17 -37.27 17.08
N ASN A 586 -19.87 -37.00 17.17
CA ASN A 586 -19.23 -36.37 18.33
C ASN A 586 -18.80 -34.93 18.07
N GLN A 587 -18.90 -34.46 16.83
CA GLN A 587 -18.63 -33.07 16.45
C GLN A 587 -19.74 -32.13 16.94
N PHE A 588 -19.49 -30.83 16.84
CA PHE A 588 -20.53 -29.83 17.08
C PHE A 588 -21.54 -29.82 15.92
N SER A 589 -22.76 -29.36 16.19
CA SER A 589 -23.76 -29.15 15.15
C SER A 589 -23.69 -27.71 14.61
N PHE A 590 -24.67 -27.32 13.79
CA PHE A 590 -24.77 -25.94 13.33
C PHE A 590 -25.16 -25.02 14.48
N GLY A 591 -24.27 -24.13 14.87
CA GLY A 591 -24.59 -23.21 15.94
C GLY A 591 -23.72 -21.98 16.11
N GLY A 592 -24.03 -21.19 17.14
CA GLY A 592 -23.30 -19.97 17.48
C GLY A 592 -23.40 -18.89 16.39
N LEU A 593 -24.59 -18.68 15.82
CA LEU A 593 -24.79 -17.74 14.72
C LEU A 593 -25.70 -16.59 15.15
N THR A 594 -25.20 -15.36 15.04
CA THR A 594 -26.00 -14.14 15.25
C THR A 594 -26.15 -13.38 13.96
N ILE A 595 -27.39 -13.15 13.52
CA ILE A 595 -27.76 -12.35 12.35
C ILE A 595 -28.68 -11.24 12.83
N THR A 596 -28.13 -10.03 12.98
CA THR A 596 -28.85 -8.92 13.60
C THR A 596 -28.78 -7.61 12.82
N GLY A 597 -29.92 -6.92 12.71
CA GLY A 597 -29.99 -5.59 12.13
C GLY A 597 -29.64 -5.50 10.64
N ASN A 598 -29.66 -6.62 9.91
CA ASN A 598 -29.29 -6.65 8.49
C ASN A 598 -30.48 -6.25 7.60
N THR A 599 -30.16 -5.74 6.42
CA THR A 599 -31.10 -5.48 5.33
C THR A 599 -30.94 -6.55 4.26
N PHE A 600 -31.96 -7.39 4.11
CA PHE A 600 -32.07 -8.42 3.10
C PHE A 600 -33.03 -7.99 2.00
N VAL A 601 -32.51 -7.90 0.78
CA VAL A 601 -33.26 -7.51 -0.41
C VAL A 601 -33.22 -8.62 -1.44
N ALA A 602 -34.31 -8.77 -2.19
CA ALA A 602 -34.35 -9.53 -3.42
C ALA A 602 -35.21 -8.81 -4.47
N SER A 603 -34.92 -8.98 -5.74
CA SER A 603 -35.74 -8.58 -6.88
C SER A 603 -35.71 -9.63 -7.96
N ASP A 604 -36.86 -9.85 -8.61
CA ASP A 604 -37.00 -10.74 -9.75
C ASP A 604 -36.44 -12.14 -9.46
N VAL A 605 -36.76 -12.69 -8.28
CA VAL A 605 -36.38 -14.04 -7.83
C VAL A 605 -37.57 -14.99 -7.87
N ALA A 606 -37.30 -16.28 -8.04
CA ALA A 606 -38.34 -17.29 -7.89
C ALA A 606 -38.91 -17.31 -6.46
N ASN A 607 -40.19 -17.68 -6.32
CA ASN A 607 -40.88 -17.63 -5.03
C ASN A 607 -40.25 -18.54 -3.95
N TRP A 608 -39.62 -19.65 -4.34
CA TRP A 608 -38.93 -20.57 -3.44
C TRP A 608 -37.55 -20.06 -2.96
N PHE A 609 -37.11 -18.87 -3.38
CA PHE A 609 -35.90 -18.25 -2.86
C PHE A 609 -36.03 -17.94 -1.35
N SER A 610 -34.95 -18.12 -0.61
CA SER A 610 -34.86 -17.84 0.82
C SER A 610 -33.47 -17.30 1.12
N TRP A 611 -33.37 -16.32 2.03
CA TRP A 611 -32.10 -15.69 2.37
C TRP A 611 -31.27 -16.50 3.36
N ILE A 612 -31.89 -17.32 4.22
CA ILE A 612 -31.18 -18.12 5.22
C ILE A 612 -31.34 -19.60 4.86
N VAL A 613 -30.22 -20.25 4.53
CA VAL A 613 -30.21 -21.63 4.02
C VAL A 613 -29.27 -22.48 4.87
N PHE A 614 -29.80 -23.54 5.49
CA PHE A 614 -28.97 -24.59 6.06
C PHE A 614 -28.85 -25.75 5.08
N LYS A 615 -27.64 -26.25 4.86
CA LYS A 615 -27.35 -27.37 3.97
C LYS A 615 -26.49 -28.41 4.68
N PRO A 616 -27.10 -29.36 5.41
CA PRO A 616 -26.38 -30.45 6.06
C PRO A 616 -25.86 -31.44 5.02
N TYR A 617 -24.56 -31.73 5.03
CA TYR A 617 -23.94 -32.75 4.19
C TYR A 617 -24.04 -34.16 4.81
N GLY A 618 -24.56 -34.28 6.03
CA GLY A 618 -24.89 -35.56 6.65
C GLY A 618 -26.04 -35.45 7.66
N ALA A 619 -26.61 -36.59 8.00
CA ALA A 619 -27.79 -36.69 8.85
C ALA A 619 -27.49 -36.42 10.34
N GLY A 620 -28.54 -36.11 11.11
CA GLY A 620 -28.48 -35.98 12.57
C GLY A 620 -28.08 -34.60 13.09
N HIS A 621 -27.68 -33.68 12.20
CA HIS A 621 -27.40 -32.29 12.55
C HIS A 621 -28.68 -31.52 12.88
N PHE A 622 -28.59 -30.61 13.83
CA PHE A 622 -29.64 -29.71 14.33
C PHE A 622 -29.09 -28.28 14.46
N ILE A 623 -29.96 -27.30 14.75
CA ILE A 623 -29.56 -25.91 14.98
C ILE A 623 -29.48 -25.65 16.49
N GLU A 624 -28.39 -25.06 16.94
CA GLU A 624 -28.17 -24.63 18.31
C GLU A 624 -27.68 -23.17 18.41
N GLY A 625 -28.27 -22.34 19.25
CA GLY A 625 -27.75 -20.97 19.48
C GLY A 625 -27.82 -20.06 18.25
N LEU A 626 -28.97 -20.05 17.56
CA LEU A 626 -29.25 -19.14 16.44
C LEU A 626 -30.02 -17.91 16.94
N THR A 627 -29.47 -16.71 16.69
CA THR A 627 -30.18 -15.44 16.90
C THR A 627 -30.41 -14.75 15.57
N LEU A 628 -31.69 -14.62 15.15
CA LEU A 628 -32.11 -13.90 13.95
C LEU A 628 -33.05 -12.77 14.34
N THR A 629 -32.52 -11.56 14.57
CA THR A 629 -33.29 -10.46 15.18
C THR A 629 -33.12 -9.11 14.51
N GLY A 630 -34.19 -8.32 14.47
CA GLY A 630 -34.13 -6.93 14.00
C GLY A 630 -33.78 -6.76 12.51
N ASN A 631 -33.90 -7.82 11.70
CA ASN A 631 -33.58 -7.76 10.27
C ASN A 631 -34.77 -7.25 9.46
N SER A 632 -34.50 -6.70 8.28
CA SER A 632 -35.53 -6.35 7.30
C SER A 632 -35.43 -7.22 6.06
N PHE A 633 -36.50 -7.93 5.73
CA PHE A 633 -36.62 -8.75 4.53
C PHE A 633 -37.60 -8.10 3.57
N LYS A 634 -37.13 -7.83 2.35
CA LYS A 634 -37.93 -7.13 1.35
C LYS A 634 -37.70 -7.69 -0.05
N VAL A 635 -38.79 -8.01 -0.74
CA VAL A 635 -38.77 -8.32 -2.17
C VAL A 635 -39.32 -7.15 -2.99
N PHE A 636 -38.63 -6.81 -4.06
CA PHE A 636 -39.09 -5.93 -5.13
C PHE A 636 -39.52 -6.78 -6.35
N ASN A 637 -40.49 -6.30 -7.12
CA ASN A 637 -40.94 -6.96 -8.36
C ASN A 637 -41.22 -8.46 -8.23
N GLY A 638 -41.90 -8.85 -7.14
CA GLY A 638 -42.21 -10.25 -6.87
C GLY A 638 -42.50 -10.50 -5.39
N SER A 639 -42.56 -11.76 -5.03
CA SER A 639 -42.70 -12.22 -3.65
C SER A 639 -41.98 -13.55 -3.47
N VAL A 640 -41.55 -13.82 -2.24
CA VAL A 640 -41.00 -15.12 -1.84
C VAL A 640 -41.91 -15.78 -0.83
N ASP A 641 -41.90 -17.11 -0.79
CA ASP A 641 -42.77 -17.88 0.09
C ASP A 641 -42.33 -17.68 1.56
N ARG A 642 -41.02 -17.79 1.82
CA ARG A 642 -40.40 -17.74 3.16
C ARG A 642 -38.98 -17.18 3.11
N VAL A 643 -38.45 -16.77 4.27
CA VAL A 643 -37.08 -16.24 4.37
C VAL A 643 -36.02 -17.32 4.63
N ASP A 644 -36.47 -18.51 5.01
CA ASP A 644 -35.68 -19.59 5.59
C ASP A 644 -35.96 -20.92 4.88
N LYS A 645 -34.93 -21.75 4.68
CA LYS A 645 -35.08 -23.12 4.20
C LYS A 645 -33.95 -24.04 4.65
N VAL A 646 -34.21 -25.34 4.55
CA VAL A 646 -33.20 -26.39 4.62
C VAL A 646 -33.03 -26.97 3.23
N ASP A 647 -31.82 -26.88 2.67
CA ASP A 647 -31.45 -27.61 1.46
C ASP A 647 -31.19 -29.08 1.84
N THR A 648 -32.13 -29.95 1.47
CA THR A 648 -32.13 -31.37 1.79
C THR A 648 -31.46 -32.23 0.72
N THR A 649 -30.67 -31.63 -0.18
CA THR A 649 -29.92 -32.35 -1.23
C THR A 649 -29.13 -33.53 -0.66
N TYR A 650 -28.55 -33.39 0.54
CA TYR A 650 -27.80 -34.45 1.21
C TYR A 650 -28.53 -34.99 2.46
N ALA A 651 -28.96 -34.11 3.37
CA ALA A 651 -29.67 -34.52 4.57
C ALA A 651 -30.62 -33.46 5.11
N ALA A 652 -31.62 -33.91 5.87
CA ALA A 652 -32.49 -33.04 6.66
C ALA A 652 -31.90 -32.75 8.06
N LEU A 653 -32.43 -31.72 8.72
CA LEU A 653 -32.12 -31.43 10.12
C LEU A 653 -32.90 -32.36 11.06
N ASP A 654 -32.27 -32.72 12.18
CA ASP A 654 -32.92 -33.38 13.31
C ASP A 654 -33.68 -32.34 14.15
N ASN A 655 -34.95 -32.16 13.79
CA ASN A 655 -35.85 -31.24 14.48
C ASN A 655 -36.12 -31.62 15.96
N SER A 656 -35.78 -32.83 16.41
CA SER A 656 -35.97 -33.24 17.80
C SER A 656 -34.93 -32.66 18.76
N ARG A 657 -33.87 -32.02 18.24
CA ARG A 657 -32.70 -31.57 19.00
C ARG A 657 -32.44 -30.06 18.92
N MET A 658 -33.36 -29.31 18.33
CA MET A 658 -33.25 -27.87 18.16
C MET A 658 -33.16 -27.14 19.49
N GLU A 659 -32.20 -26.23 19.64
CA GLU A 659 -31.85 -25.63 20.93
C GLU A 659 -31.52 -24.13 20.82
N ASN A 660 -31.99 -23.34 21.78
CA ASN A 660 -31.66 -21.93 21.94
C ASN A 660 -31.76 -21.12 20.63
N ILE A 661 -32.94 -21.16 20.00
CA ILE A 661 -33.23 -20.46 18.75
C ILE A 661 -34.09 -19.23 19.05
N LEU A 662 -33.68 -18.07 18.57
CA LEU A 662 -34.42 -16.81 18.71
C LEU A 662 -34.66 -16.18 17.35
N VAL A 663 -35.94 -16.00 16.99
CA VAL A 663 -36.36 -15.32 15.76
C VAL A 663 -37.44 -14.30 16.11
N GLU A 664 -37.04 -13.05 16.34
CA GLU A 664 -37.91 -11.99 16.83
C GLU A 664 -37.57 -10.61 16.24
N GLY A 665 -38.55 -9.70 16.18
CA GLY A 665 -38.33 -8.31 15.76
C GLY A 665 -37.94 -8.12 14.29
N ASN A 666 -38.10 -9.14 13.44
CA ASN A 666 -37.85 -9.02 12.00
C ASN A 666 -39.04 -8.40 11.26
N THR A 667 -38.76 -7.69 10.17
CA THR A 667 -39.80 -7.12 9.30
C THR A 667 -39.85 -7.85 7.96
N PHE A 668 -41.06 -8.14 7.48
CA PHE A 668 -41.29 -8.90 6.26
C PHE A 668 -42.14 -8.09 5.29
N ARG A 669 -41.64 -7.88 4.06
CA ARG A 669 -42.34 -7.18 2.97
C ARG A 669 -42.26 -8.02 1.70
N SER A 670 -43.43 -8.37 1.15
CA SER A 670 -43.55 -9.30 0.01
C SER A 670 -42.96 -10.68 0.31
N VAL A 671 -43.12 -11.13 1.55
CA VAL A 671 -42.83 -12.49 2.01
C VAL A 671 -44.18 -13.11 2.39
N GLY A 672 -44.53 -14.24 1.77
CA GLY A 672 -45.84 -14.88 1.92
C GLY A 672 -46.10 -15.36 3.35
N GLN A 673 -45.10 -15.97 3.98
CA GLN A 673 -45.19 -16.54 5.31
C GLN A 673 -44.07 -16.02 6.22
N PRO A 674 -44.38 -15.18 7.23
CA PRO A 674 -43.40 -14.78 8.22
C PRO A 674 -43.05 -15.94 9.15
N ILE A 675 -41.87 -15.85 9.77
CA ILE A 675 -41.39 -16.80 10.77
C ILE A 675 -41.15 -16.10 12.11
N ALA A 676 -41.35 -16.84 13.19
CA ALA A 676 -41.09 -16.37 14.55
C ALA A 676 -40.75 -17.54 15.47
N ASN A 677 -39.86 -17.31 16.42
CA ASN A 677 -39.58 -18.25 17.49
C ASN A 677 -39.16 -17.49 18.75
N PRO A 678 -40.00 -17.48 19.81
CA PRO A 678 -41.29 -18.14 19.91
C PRO A 678 -42.37 -17.53 19.00
N VAL A 679 -43.33 -18.34 18.56
CA VAL A 679 -44.55 -17.88 17.87
C VAL A 679 -45.71 -17.75 18.85
N THR A 680 -46.47 -16.66 18.76
CA THR A 680 -47.74 -16.51 19.49
C THR A 680 -48.90 -16.76 18.54
N VAL A 681 -49.73 -17.76 18.83
CA VAL A 681 -50.90 -18.14 18.04
C VAL A 681 -52.17 -17.85 18.82
N GLU A 682 -53.10 -17.10 18.22
CA GLU A 682 -54.48 -17.02 18.70
C GLU A 682 -55.23 -18.30 18.28
N HIS A 683 -55.77 -19.01 19.25
CA HIS A 683 -56.67 -20.14 19.02
C HIS A 683 -58.07 -19.83 19.51
N VAL A 684 -59.06 -19.92 18.61
CA VAL A 684 -60.48 -19.80 18.93
C VAL A 684 -61.12 -21.18 18.85
N GLN A 685 -61.51 -21.70 20.00
CA GLN A 685 -62.33 -22.90 20.08
C GLN A 685 -63.81 -22.50 20.13
N SER A 686 -64.52 -22.59 19.00
CA SER A 686 -65.95 -22.22 18.94
C SER A 686 -66.89 -23.30 19.50
N THR A 687 -66.54 -24.57 19.32
CA THR A 687 -67.32 -25.72 19.79
C THR A 687 -66.67 -26.34 21.01
N SER A 688 -67.44 -26.59 22.07
CA SER A 688 -66.88 -27.13 23.31
C SER A 688 -66.24 -28.51 23.09
N ALA A 689 -64.98 -28.65 23.51
CA ALA A 689 -64.18 -29.86 23.36
C ALA A 689 -63.19 -29.97 24.52
N THR A 690 -62.79 -31.18 24.87
CA THR A 690 -61.74 -31.43 25.88
C THR A 690 -60.34 -31.20 25.32
N THR A 691 -60.15 -31.38 24.01
CA THR A 691 -58.83 -31.24 23.37
C THR A 691 -58.92 -30.16 22.30
N TRP A 692 -58.11 -29.13 22.43
CA TRP A 692 -57.99 -28.05 21.44
C TRP A 692 -56.68 -28.22 20.71
N THR A 693 -56.71 -28.34 19.38
CA THR A 693 -55.51 -28.45 18.55
C THR A 693 -55.11 -27.07 18.06
N VAL A 694 -53.91 -26.63 18.40
CA VAL A 694 -53.34 -25.35 18.01
C VAL A 694 -52.24 -25.62 17.00
N ASP A 695 -52.28 -24.93 15.86
CA ASP A 695 -51.40 -25.16 14.72
C ASP A 695 -50.48 -23.96 14.45
N PRO A 696 -49.25 -23.95 15.00
CA PRO A 696 -48.23 -22.95 14.72
C PRO A 696 -47.40 -23.25 13.45
N ALA A 697 -47.62 -24.37 12.76
CA ALA A 697 -46.68 -24.96 11.81
C ALA A 697 -46.09 -23.97 10.80
N ALA A 698 -46.95 -23.14 10.21
CA ALA A 698 -46.56 -22.21 9.17
C ALA A 698 -45.54 -21.15 9.64
N PHE A 699 -45.48 -20.84 10.93
CA PHE A 699 -44.62 -19.79 11.49
C PHE A 699 -43.32 -20.31 12.10
N LEU A 700 -43.23 -21.62 12.38
CA LEU A 700 -42.01 -22.20 12.97
C LEU A 700 -40.86 -22.13 11.94
N PRO A 701 -39.68 -21.62 12.33
CA PRO A 701 -38.52 -21.58 11.45
C PRO A 701 -38.12 -22.98 10.94
N PHE A 702 -37.58 -23.03 9.73
CA PHE A 702 -37.01 -24.19 9.05
C PHE A 702 -37.95 -25.41 8.96
N GLY A 703 -39.26 -25.21 9.08
CA GLY A 703 -40.23 -26.31 9.16
C GLY A 703 -40.08 -27.13 10.45
N GLY A 704 -39.54 -26.53 11.51
CA GLY A 704 -39.27 -27.18 12.78
C GLY A 704 -40.51 -27.75 13.47
N TRP A 705 -40.29 -28.63 14.46
CA TRP A 705 -41.36 -29.20 15.27
C TRP A 705 -41.85 -28.22 16.33
N ALA A 706 -43.08 -28.35 16.80
CA ALA A 706 -43.57 -27.59 17.95
C ALA A 706 -43.07 -28.28 19.23
N ARG A 707 -41.91 -27.85 19.74
CA ARG A 707 -41.17 -28.55 20.81
C ARG A 707 -41.52 -28.10 22.23
N ASN A 708 -41.89 -26.83 22.41
CA ASN A 708 -42.16 -26.29 23.74
C ASN A 708 -43.30 -25.25 23.71
N VAL A 709 -43.94 -25.00 24.85
CA VAL A 709 -44.95 -23.96 25.03
C VAL A 709 -44.62 -23.16 26.29
N ASP A 710 -44.29 -21.88 26.09
CA ASP A 710 -43.84 -20.98 27.16
C ASP A 710 -45.02 -20.37 27.92
N ALA A 711 -46.17 -20.21 27.27
CA ALA A 711 -47.32 -19.55 27.85
C ALA A 711 -48.65 -19.95 27.20
N ILE A 712 -49.71 -19.98 28.01
CA ILE A 712 -51.10 -20.03 27.58
C ILE A 712 -51.84 -18.92 28.31
N VAL A 713 -52.45 -18.00 27.57
CA VAL A 713 -53.20 -16.88 28.15
C VAL A 713 -54.62 -16.91 27.59
N ALA A 714 -55.62 -17.06 28.46
CA ALA A 714 -57.01 -16.94 28.05
C ALA A 714 -57.34 -15.48 27.69
N GLU A 715 -57.95 -15.28 26.53
CA GLU A 715 -58.53 -13.99 26.16
C GLU A 715 -60.04 -14.05 26.41
N GLY A 716 -60.45 -13.47 27.54
CA GLY A 716 -61.82 -13.55 28.01
C GLY A 716 -62.12 -14.85 28.78
N MET A 717 -63.40 -15.07 29.08
CA MET A 717 -63.85 -16.19 29.89
C MET A 717 -63.90 -17.48 29.07
N ILE A 718 -63.22 -18.52 29.55
CA ILE A 718 -63.40 -19.88 29.03
C ILE A 718 -64.71 -20.45 29.57
N THR A 719 -65.52 -21.05 28.71
CA THR A 719 -66.86 -21.56 29.07
C THR A 719 -67.06 -23.00 28.65
N GLY A 720 -67.96 -23.71 29.34
CA GLY A 720 -68.44 -25.01 28.89
C GLY A 720 -69.62 -24.91 27.93
N ASN A 721 -70.27 -26.04 27.68
CA ASN A 721 -71.35 -26.11 26.68
C ASN A 721 -72.57 -25.25 27.06
N SER A 722 -72.84 -25.07 28.36
CA SER A 722 -73.97 -24.30 28.88
C SER A 722 -73.63 -22.83 29.15
N GLY A 723 -72.43 -22.38 28.76
CA GLY A 723 -71.94 -21.01 29.02
C GLY A 723 -71.41 -20.79 30.44
N GLU A 724 -71.34 -21.85 31.25
CA GLU A 724 -70.77 -21.80 32.59
C GLU A 724 -69.26 -21.55 32.54
N ARG A 725 -68.75 -20.74 33.47
CA ARG A 725 -67.31 -20.45 33.58
C ARG A 725 -66.51 -21.72 33.85
N ARG A 726 -65.44 -21.91 33.07
CA ARG A 726 -64.38 -22.90 33.32
C ARG A 726 -63.23 -22.23 34.06
N SER A 727 -62.74 -22.90 35.10
CA SER A 727 -61.66 -22.39 35.98
C SER A 727 -60.45 -23.32 35.99
N ASP A 728 -60.55 -24.49 35.36
CA ASP A 728 -59.43 -25.38 35.11
C ASP A 728 -58.46 -24.76 34.09
N MET A 729 -57.19 -25.13 34.15
CA MET A 729 -56.16 -24.78 33.17
C MET A 729 -55.78 -26.04 32.39
N PRO A 730 -55.64 -25.99 31.06
CA PRO A 730 -55.27 -27.17 30.29
C PRO A 730 -53.79 -27.51 30.52
N TYR A 731 -53.47 -28.80 30.42
CA TYR A 731 -52.08 -29.21 30.19
C TYR A 731 -51.79 -29.27 28.68
N VAL A 732 -50.52 -29.20 28.31
CA VAL A 732 -50.08 -29.20 26.91
C VAL A 732 -49.44 -30.53 26.55
N ASN A 733 -49.76 -31.05 25.36
CA ASN A 733 -48.87 -31.97 24.66
C ASN A 733 -48.29 -31.27 23.44
N VAL A 734 -46.97 -31.36 23.29
CA VAL A 734 -46.18 -30.84 22.17
C VAL A 734 -45.94 -31.92 21.13
N GLU A 735 -45.36 -31.59 19.97
CA GLU A 735 -45.04 -32.55 18.90
C GLU A 735 -46.25 -33.37 18.41
N GLN A 736 -47.42 -32.76 18.33
CA GLN A 736 -48.66 -33.41 17.89
C GLN A 736 -48.85 -33.31 16.37
N GLY A 737 -49.72 -34.16 15.83
CA GLY A 737 -49.96 -34.29 14.39
C GLY A 737 -48.87 -35.08 13.67
N ALA A 738 -49.10 -35.43 12.40
CA ALA A 738 -48.18 -36.28 11.63
C ALA A 738 -46.79 -35.64 11.41
N LEU A 739 -46.75 -34.30 11.31
CA LEU A 739 -45.52 -33.52 11.13
C LEU A 739 -44.90 -33.05 12.46
N LYS A 740 -45.51 -33.37 13.60
CA LYS A 740 -45.10 -32.90 14.94
C LYS A 740 -45.06 -31.38 15.11
N GLN A 741 -45.90 -30.67 14.34
CA GLN A 741 -45.94 -29.21 14.32
C GLN A 741 -47.13 -28.63 15.09
N GLN A 742 -47.97 -29.46 15.68
CA GLN A 742 -49.14 -29.02 16.44
C GLN A 742 -48.92 -29.17 17.94
N VAL A 743 -49.66 -28.40 18.72
CA VAL A 743 -49.78 -28.63 20.17
C VAL A 743 -51.24 -28.84 20.52
N THR A 744 -51.51 -29.67 21.53
CA THR A 744 -52.87 -29.85 22.05
C THR A 744 -52.99 -29.29 23.45
N LEU A 745 -54.03 -28.50 23.68
CA LEU A 745 -54.44 -28.06 25.00
C LEU A 745 -55.53 -29.02 25.51
N ASN A 746 -55.27 -29.69 26.61
CA ASN A 746 -56.11 -30.75 27.15
C ASN A 746 -56.78 -30.28 28.45
N TRP A 747 -58.07 -29.98 28.33
CA TRP A 747 -58.94 -29.50 29.40
C TRP A 747 -59.55 -30.66 30.18
N ALA A 748 -59.82 -30.44 31.47
CA ALA A 748 -60.43 -31.47 32.31
C ALA A 748 -61.90 -31.73 31.91
N ASN A 749 -62.56 -30.72 31.34
CA ASN A 749 -63.93 -30.80 30.84
C ASN A 749 -64.05 -30.13 29.48
N VAL A 750 -65.15 -30.43 28.76
CA VAL A 750 -65.45 -29.77 27.48
C VAL A 750 -65.50 -28.26 27.65
N SER A 751 -64.64 -27.57 26.91
CA SER A 751 -64.41 -26.13 27.02
C SER A 751 -64.41 -25.47 25.64
N LYS A 752 -64.84 -24.22 25.57
CA LYS A 752 -64.77 -23.33 24.40
C LYS A 752 -64.33 -21.92 24.84
N GLY A 753 -63.70 -21.18 23.94
CA GLY A 753 -63.19 -19.84 24.23
C GLY A 753 -62.02 -19.46 23.32
N ARG A 754 -61.29 -18.41 23.70
CA ARG A 754 -60.10 -17.93 22.98
C ARG A 754 -58.89 -17.99 23.91
N VAL A 755 -57.76 -18.44 23.38
CA VAL A 755 -56.46 -18.43 24.07
C VAL A 755 -55.36 -17.95 23.13
N HIS A 756 -54.34 -17.32 23.69
CA HIS A 756 -53.06 -17.08 23.04
C HIS A 756 -52.06 -18.12 23.55
N VAL A 757 -51.42 -18.83 22.63
CA VAL A 757 -50.43 -19.86 22.96
C VAL A 757 -49.08 -19.45 22.39
N ARG A 758 -48.06 -19.36 23.26
CA ARG A 758 -46.68 -19.05 22.87
C ARG A 758 -45.90 -20.34 22.68
N VAL A 759 -45.69 -20.77 21.44
CA VAL A 759 -45.06 -22.04 21.06
C VAL A 759 -43.62 -21.79 20.60
N ARG A 760 -42.73 -22.74 20.89
CA ARG A 760 -41.33 -22.74 20.45
C ARG A 760 -41.03 -23.94 19.56
N MET A 761 -40.06 -23.77 18.67
CA MET A 761 -39.49 -24.85 17.86
C MET A 761 -38.28 -25.55 18.50
N ASP A 762 -37.83 -25.06 19.65
CA ASP A 762 -36.59 -25.42 20.32
C ASP A 762 -36.78 -25.60 21.82
N ASN A 763 -35.76 -26.18 22.48
CA ASN A 763 -35.58 -26.06 23.92
C ASN A 763 -34.72 -24.81 24.22
N PRO A 764 -35.21 -23.85 25.02
CA PRO A 764 -34.48 -22.60 25.26
C PRO A 764 -33.36 -22.68 26.31
N ASN A 765 -33.23 -23.79 27.06
CA ASN A 765 -32.31 -23.93 28.19
C ASN A 765 -31.43 -25.17 28.08
#